data_AF-A0A6B9Z582-F1
#
_entry.id   AF-A0A6B9Z582-F1
#
_cell.length_a   1.000
_cell.length_b   1.000
_cell.length_c   1.000
_cell.angle_alpha   90.00
_cell.angle_beta   90.00
_cell.angle_gamma   90.00
#
_symmetry.space_group_name_H-M   'P 1'
#
loop_
_entity.id
_entity.type
_entity.pdbx_description
1 polymer ?
#
loop_
_entity_poly.entity_id
_entity_poly.type
_entity_poly.pdbx_seq_one_letter_code
_entity_poly.pdbx_strand_id
1 'polypeptide(L)'
;MNSYNDNLHSSVVNTLQTLELAEKSLKSNLDASIFSLYYAEGAIITASENLNLANLKYKSQQNISSQAVKNANIATNLAAAATQQKNYTAQSVTNTAVSASNIQIASNAVVRLASDMGSIFSILKAADAEGELYLQGETAYRLINATAYDAEKLSQTAMEASTYTAEVSSSTVADEAAVTNTAIANLLAVTNADFSATAATVTADHAALAAAGATEKVAEGTLESSNAEYFSVRSAYRLNNRELNLNLTVANKTSISYDVYFNYYNAPFKPDKNHSASEKNETTVDSYPVQHYYIMLVKDSKKQVFTISNAENLVLNHKQRKLVTLPATPAKRLIQTTISIDDLLDSDGQPMQLGAKYAVFVFAQLKEDYKKLINNFDDYLSAPSESFALTVDLVSPGHKAIGYKDGEVTFTVVEPSGVPVQHRVIYLPDNKGLINGLLSVEGLRSIEKEVLKLEMIADKYDPLISNLEAQLLTLQADMSATSERLDATNEGTAAPTADKAGAKAGSSDQKALSNTKAEYTRLRHELTKARKERDNEMKAITPAKQEHPGFFFNTKIAEQVSFANYTVVHPSKDKEEVKNGVFHVKIDSTVTDNFGDPLIPGYHYIPVVLTVPNVPEEDMVQYKNALSEYAKTKPFKYEISSSNPKSETI
;
A
#
# COMPACT_ATOMS: atom_id res chain seq x y z
N MET A 1 43.90 21.88 -34.09
CA MET A 1 43.51 21.88 -32.66
C MET A 1 42.47 20.79 -32.41
N ASN A 2 42.67 19.59 -32.95
CA ASN A 2 41.60 18.57 -33.01
C ASN A 2 41.34 17.89 -31.65
N SER A 3 42.20 18.11 -30.65
CA SER A 3 42.05 17.46 -29.35
C SER A 3 40.98 18.07 -28.44
N TYR A 4 40.63 19.36 -28.57
CA TYR A 4 39.71 19.98 -27.60
C TYR A 4 38.26 19.55 -27.79
N ASN A 5 37.77 19.53 -29.04
CA ASN A 5 36.40 19.13 -29.35
C ASN A 5 36.18 17.64 -29.07
N ASP A 6 37.16 16.80 -29.44
CA ASP A 6 37.15 15.37 -29.15
C ASP A 6 37.19 15.09 -27.64
N ASN A 7 38.02 15.83 -26.89
CA ASN A 7 38.07 15.71 -25.43
C ASN A 7 36.77 16.19 -24.77
N LEU A 8 36.16 17.27 -25.28
CA LEU A 8 34.88 17.77 -24.78
C LEU A 8 33.76 16.79 -25.06
N HIS A 9 33.63 16.29 -26.28
CA HIS A 9 32.64 15.28 -26.66
C HIS A 9 32.82 14.01 -25.82
N SER A 10 34.06 13.49 -25.72
CA SER A 10 34.37 12.34 -24.88
C SER A 10 34.02 12.58 -23.40
N SER A 11 34.30 13.77 -22.87
CA SER A 11 33.93 14.12 -21.50
C SER A 11 32.42 14.19 -21.30
N VAL A 12 31.67 14.76 -22.25
CA VAL A 12 30.19 14.83 -22.19
C VAL A 12 29.58 13.43 -22.25
N VAL A 13 30.05 12.58 -23.17
CA VAL A 13 29.63 11.18 -23.30
C VAL A 13 29.89 10.42 -22.00
N ASN A 14 31.11 10.53 -21.45
CA ASN A 14 31.48 9.85 -20.20
C ASN A 14 30.65 10.33 -19.00
N THR A 15 30.40 11.64 -18.87
CA THR A 15 29.58 12.20 -17.79
C THR A 15 28.13 11.70 -17.88
N LEU A 16 27.51 11.83 -19.06
CA LEU A 16 26.13 11.37 -19.27
C LEU A 16 26.00 9.86 -19.07
N GLN A 17 26.98 9.08 -19.53
CA GLN A 17 27.01 7.64 -19.30
C GLN A 17 27.13 7.30 -17.81
N THR A 18 28.01 7.97 -17.08
CA THR A 18 28.19 7.73 -15.63
C THR A 18 26.90 8.04 -14.89
N LEU A 19 26.24 9.14 -15.24
CA LEU A 19 24.93 9.51 -14.68
C LEU A 19 23.83 8.53 -15.09
N GLU A 20 23.79 8.04 -16.34
CA GLU A 20 22.81 7.03 -16.80
C GLU A 20 23.00 5.70 -16.05
N LEU A 21 24.24 5.26 -15.84
CA LEU A 21 24.55 4.04 -15.09
C LEU A 21 24.18 4.20 -13.60
N ALA A 22 24.49 5.35 -13.00
CA ALA A 22 24.08 5.67 -11.65
C ALA A 22 22.54 5.73 -11.52
N GLU A 23 21.85 6.35 -12.49
CA GLU A 23 20.39 6.39 -12.53
C GLU A 23 19.79 4.97 -12.62
N LYS A 24 20.32 4.11 -13.48
CA LYS A 24 19.87 2.71 -13.59
C LYS A 24 20.08 1.94 -12.29
N SER A 25 21.25 2.10 -11.67
CA SER A 25 21.56 1.46 -10.38
C SER A 25 20.64 1.95 -9.27
N LEU A 26 20.46 3.28 -9.15
CA LEU A 26 19.60 3.89 -8.15
C LEU A 26 18.12 3.58 -8.40
N LYS A 27 17.69 3.45 -9.66
CA LYS A 27 16.35 2.99 -10.00
C LYS A 27 16.11 1.56 -9.53
N SER A 28 17.10 0.69 -9.70
CA SER A 28 17.06 -0.69 -9.20
C SER A 28 17.00 -0.73 -7.67
N ASN A 29 17.80 0.09 -6.99
CA ASN A 29 17.77 0.21 -5.53
C ASN A 29 16.41 0.76 -5.06
N LEU A 30 15.87 1.78 -5.73
CA LEU A 30 14.55 2.32 -5.46
C LEU A 30 13.45 1.26 -5.63
N ASP A 31 13.51 0.47 -6.71
CA ASP A 31 12.58 -0.65 -6.89
C ASP A 31 12.72 -1.69 -5.77
N ALA A 32 13.95 -2.04 -5.35
CA ALA A 32 14.18 -2.95 -4.23
C ALA A 32 13.65 -2.41 -2.89
N SER A 33 13.84 -1.11 -2.62
CA SER A 33 13.28 -0.44 -1.44
C SER A 33 11.75 -0.43 -1.46
N ILE A 34 11.13 -0.26 -2.64
CA ILE A 34 9.67 -0.38 -2.82
C ILE A 34 9.18 -1.78 -2.46
N PHE A 35 9.86 -2.84 -2.93
CA PHE A 35 9.52 -4.21 -2.56
C PHE A 35 9.67 -4.45 -1.05
N SER A 36 10.75 -3.94 -0.46
CA SER A 36 11.03 -4.08 0.96
C SER A 36 9.94 -3.42 1.81
N LEU A 37 9.49 -2.22 1.42
CA LEU A 37 8.37 -1.55 2.07
C LEU A 37 7.07 -2.35 1.91
N TYR A 38 6.74 -2.81 0.70
CA TYR A 38 5.54 -3.61 0.45
C TYR A 38 5.42 -4.85 1.34
N TYR A 39 6.51 -5.62 1.50
CA TYR A 39 6.50 -6.79 2.39
C TYR A 39 6.42 -6.41 3.87
N ALA A 40 7.01 -5.27 4.27
CA ALA A 40 6.90 -4.77 5.63
C ALA A 40 5.49 -4.27 5.96
N GLU A 41 4.84 -3.56 5.02
CA GLU A 41 3.43 -3.17 5.11
C GLU A 41 2.52 -4.40 5.21
N GLY A 42 2.80 -5.44 4.42
CA GLY A 42 2.13 -6.74 4.52
C GLY A 42 2.24 -7.36 5.91
N ALA A 43 3.44 -7.44 6.47
CA ALA A 43 3.65 -7.97 7.82
C ALA A 43 2.88 -7.19 8.90
N ILE A 44 2.76 -5.87 8.77
CA ILE A 44 1.94 -5.05 9.67
C ILE A 44 0.46 -5.38 9.52
N ILE A 45 -0.01 -5.50 8.28
CA ILE A 45 -1.39 -5.84 7.98
C ILE A 45 -1.74 -7.19 8.63
N THR A 46 -0.97 -8.24 8.33
CA THR A 46 -1.15 -9.58 8.90
C THR A 46 -1.14 -9.55 10.44
N ALA A 47 -0.18 -8.85 11.05
CA ALA A 47 -0.10 -8.73 12.50
C ALA A 47 -1.31 -8.00 13.10
N SER A 48 -1.82 -6.98 12.43
CA SER A 48 -3.00 -6.21 12.84
C SER A 48 -4.28 -7.04 12.75
N GLU A 49 -4.43 -7.83 11.68
CA GLU A 49 -5.55 -8.74 11.49
C GLU A 49 -5.56 -9.85 12.56
N ASN A 50 -4.40 -10.49 12.79
CA ASN A 50 -4.25 -11.49 13.84
C ASN A 50 -4.57 -10.93 15.22
N LEU A 51 -4.07 -9.74 15.56
CA LEU A 51 -4.36 -9.07 16.81
C LEU A 51 -5.87 -8.76 16.95
N ASN A 52 -6.55 -8.35 15.89
CA ASN A 52 -7.99 -8.10 15.92
C ASN A 52 -8.77 -9.40 16.19
N LEU A 53 -8.43 -10.49 15.50
CA LEU A 53 -9.02 -11.82 15.73
C LEU A 53 -8.76 -12.31 17.18
N ALA A 54 -7.53 -12.15 17.68
CA ALA A 54 -7.16 -12.51 19.04
C ALA A 54 -7.95 -11.68 20.08
N ASN A 55 -8.15 -10.38 19.84
CA ASN A 55 -8.95 -9.51 20.70
C ASN A 55 -10.44 -9.90 20.73
N LEU A 56 -11.02 -10.27 19.58
CA LEU A 56 -12.40 -10.80 19.53
C LEU A 56 -12.53 -12.09 20.34
N LYS A 57 -11.58 -13.02 20.17
CA LYS A 57 -11.53 -14.27 20.94
C LYS A 57 -11.33 -14.02 22.43
N TYR A 58 -10.44 -13.11 22.80
CA TYR A 58 -10.16 -12.71 24.18
C TYR A 58 -11.42 -12.19 24.87
N LYS A 59 -12.17 -11.29 24.22
CA LYS A 59 -13.43 -10.75 24.76
C LYS A 59 -14.49 -11.84 24.97
N SER A 60 -14.60 -12.78 24.03
CA SER A 60 -15.50 -13.94 24.16
C SER A 60 -15.10 -14.80 25.36
N GLN A 61 -13.82 -15.15 25.48
CA GLN A 61 -13.32 -15.99 26.56
C GLN A 61 -13.35 -15.31 27.93
N GLN A 62 -13.18 -13.99 28.01
CA GLN A 62 -13.36 -13.22 29.23
C GLN A 62 -14.78 -13.39 29.78
N ASN A 63 -15.80 -13.33 28.92
CA ASN A 63 -17.19 -13.56 29.31
C ASN A 63 -17.41 -15.01 29.78
N ILE A 64 -16.83 -15.99 29.08
CA ILE A 64 -16.93 -17.41 29.45
C ILE A 64 -16.30 -17.66 30.83
N SER A 65 -15.06 -17.19 31.05
CA SER A 65 -14.37 -17.34 32.34
C SER A 65 -15.14 -16.66 33.47
N SER A 66 -15.70 -15.46 33.24
CA SER A 66 -16.54 -14.77 34.23
C SER A 66 -17.77 -15.60 34.63
N GLN A 67 -18.44 -16.25 33.67
CA GLN A 67 -19.58 -17.12 33.98
C GLN A 67 -19.14 -18.42 34.66
N ALA A 68 -18.01 -19.00 34.26
CA ALA A 68 -17.46 -20.21 34.90
C ALA A 68 -17.18 -19.98 36.39
N VAL A 69 -16.61 -18.82 36.76
CA VAL A 69 -16.37 -18.44 38.16
C VAL A 69 -17.69 -18.36 38.95
N LYS A 70 -18.74 -17.74 38.39
CA LYS A 70 -20.05 -17.67 39.05
C LYS A 70 -20.64 -19.06 39.28
N ASN A 71 -20.59 -19.93 38.27
CA ASN A 71 -21.09 -21.29 38.37
C ASN A 71 -20.31 -22.12 39.41
N ALA A 72 -18.99 -21.96 39.48
CA ALA A 72 -18.16 -22.63 40.49
C ALA A 72 -18.51 -22.21 41.93
N ASN A 73 -18.77 -20.92 42.13
CA ASN A 73 -19.23 -20.42 43.43
C ASN A 73 -20.60 -21.01 43.83
N ILE A 74 -21.53 -21.10 42.87
CA ILE A 74 -22.85 -21.73 43.10
C ILE A 74 -22.69 -23.21 43.46
N ALA A 75 -21.85 -23.95 42.71
CA ALA A 75 -21.63 -25.37 42.95
C ALA A 75 -20.97 -25.64 44.32
N THR A 76 -20.03 -24.78 44.73
CA THR A 76 -19.40 -24.85 46.06
C THR A 76 -20.44 -24.65 47.16
N ASN A 77 -21.31 -23.64 47.02
CA ASN A 77 -22.39 -23.38 47.98
C ASN A 77 -23.41 -24.52 48.02
N LEU A 78 -23.73 -25.13 46.87
CA LEU A 78 -24.62 -26.28 46.78
C LEU A 78 -24.04 -27.49 47.54
N ALA A 79 -22.76 -27.80 47.32
CA ALA A 79 -22.08 -28.91 48.02
C ALA A 79 -22.03 -28.67 49.54
N ALA A 80 -21.77 -27.44 49.98
CA ALA A 80 -21.80 -27.07 51.39
C ALA A 80 -23.20 -27.24 52.01
N ALA A 81 -24.24 -26.75 51.34
CA ALA A 81 -25.63 -26.87 51.79
C ALA A 81 -26.09 -28.33 51.86
N ALA A 82 -25.77 -29.15 50.85
CA ALA A 82 -26.10 -30.57 50.84
C ALA A 82 -25.38 -31.35 51.95
N THR A 83 -24.12 -31.01 52.23
CA THR A 83 -23.36 -31.58 53.35
C THR A 83 -23.97 -31.21 54.69
N GLN A 84 -24.40 -29.95 54.85
CA GLN A 84 -25.08 -29.51 56.07
C GLN A 84 -26.42 -30.23 56.26
N GLN A 85 -27.20 -30.40 55.19
CA GLN A 85 -28.44 -31.19 55.21
C GLN A 85 -28.17 -32.63 55.64
N LYS A 86 -27.15 -33.30 55.06
CA LYS A 86 -26.74 -34.66 55.45
C LYS A 86 -26.48 -34.76 56.96
N ASN A 87 -25.73 -33.81 57.52
CA ASN A 87 -25.40 -33.80 58.95
C ASN A 87 -26.66 -33.61 59.82
N TYR A 88 -27.55 -32.68 59.45
CA TYR A 88 -28.79 -32.46 60.20
C TYR A 88 -29.76 -33.64 60.09
N THR A 89 -29.90 -34.26 58.92
CA THR A 89 -30.71 -35.47 58.76
C THR A 89 -30.17 -36.60 59.64
N ALA A 90 -28.85 -36.84 59.66
CA ALA A 90 -28.26 -37.88 60.52
C ALA A 90 -28.52 -37.62 62.01
N GLN A 91 -28.44 -36.35 62.44
CA GLN A 91 -28.79 -35.95 63.80
C GLN A 91 -30.28 -36.18 64.09
N SER A 92 -31.17 -35.79 63.17
CA SER A 92 -32.61 -36.03 63.28
C SER A 92 -32.95 -37.52 63.37
N VAL A 93 -32.32 -38.38 62.56
CA VAL A 93 -32.50 -39.84 62.64
C VAL A 93 -32.14 -40.35 64.04
N THR A 94 -31.00 -39.92 64.57
CA THR A 94 -30.54 -40.32 65.92
C THR A 94 -31.52 -39.85 67.00
N ASN A 95 -31.92 -38.58 66.97
CA ASN A 95 -32.83 -38.00 67.95
C ASN A 95 -34.22 -38.64 67.91
N THR A 96 -34.78 -38.86 66.72
CA THR A 96 -36.11 -39.48 66.56
C THR A 96 -36.07 -40.96 66.98
N ALA A 97 -34.99 -41.70 66.67
CA ALA A 97 -34.83 -43.08 67.12
C ALA A 97 -34.77 -43.20 68.66
N VAL A 98 -34.01 -42.31 69.33
CA VAL A 98 -33.95 -42.26 70.80
C VAL A 98 -35.32 -41.91 71.39
N SER A 99 -36.03 -40.94 70.80
CA SER A 99 -37.38 -40.57 71.22
C SER A 99 -38.36 -41.75 71.09
N ALA A 100 -38.35 -42.44 69.95
CA ALA A 100 -39.18 -43.62 69.72
C ALA A 100 -38.87 -44.74 70.73
N SER A 101 -37.60 -44.99 71.03
CA SER A 101 -37.18 -45.94 72.06
C SER A 101 -37.72 -45.55 73.45
N ASN A 102 -37.64 -44.28 73.83
CA ASN A 102 -38.14 -43.80 75.12
C ASN A 102 -39.67 -43.91 75.22
N ILE A 103 -40.39 -43.57 74.14
CA ILE A 103 -41.85 -43.71 74.05
C ILE A 103 -42.24 -45.19 74.17
N GLN A 104 -41.52 -46.10 73.51
CA GLN A 104 -41.77 -47.53 73.61
C GLN A 104 -41.58 -48.05 75.05
N ILE A 105 -40.51 -47.63 75.73
CA ILE A 105 -40.28 -47.98 77.14
C ILE A 105 -41.43 -47.48 78.02
N ALA A 106 -41.86 -46.23 77.83
CA ALA A 106 -42.98 -45.64 78.58
C ALA A 106 -44.30 -46.38 78.29
N SER A 107 -44.58 -46.67 77.01
CA SER A 107 -45.77 -47.43 76.59
C SER A 107 -45.81 -48.81 77.23
N ASN A 108 -44.67 -49.53 77.25
CA ASN A 108 -44.57 -50.84 77.90
C ASN A 108 -44.88 -50.77 79.41
N ALA A 109 -44.44 -49.70 80.09
CA ALA A 109 -44.76 -49.48 81.50
C ALA A 109 -46.26 -49.23 81.72
N VAL A 110 -46.92 -48.45 80.85
CA VAL A 110 -48.37 -48.20 80.90
C VAL A 110 -49.17 -49.48 80.62
N VAL A 111 -48.77 -50.27 79.63
CA VAL A 111 -49.41 -51.56 79.32
C VAL A 111 -49.27 -52.54 80.48
N ARG A 112 -48.11 -52.56 81.15
CA ARG A 112 -47.92 -53.37 82.36
C ARG A 112 -48.84 -52.93 83.51
N LEU A 113 -48.96 -51.61 83.74
CA LEU A 113 -49.89 -51.07 84.73
C LEU A 113 -51.35 -51.43 84.40
N ALA A 114 -51.72 -51.42 83.11
CA ALA A 114 -53.04 -51.85 82.66
C ALA A 114 -53.31 -53.34 82.95
N SER A 115 -52.31 -54.19 82.77
CA SER A 115 -52.38 -55.61 83.14
C SER A 115 -52.54 -55.80 84.65
N ASP A 116 -51.76 -55.08 85.46
CA ASP A 116 -51.85 -55.13 86.92
C ASP A 116 -53.24 -54.65 87.39
N MET A 117 -53.77 -53.56 86.80
CA MET A 117 -55.11 -53.06 87.10
C MET A 117 -56.22 -54.03 86.67
N GLY A 118 -56.07 -54.70 85.52
CA GLY A 118 -56.98 -55.76 85.11
C GLY A 118 -57.04 -56.93 86.10
N SER A 119 -55.89 -57.25 86.70
CA SER A 119 -55.81 -58.26 87.77
C SER A 119 -56.50 -57.79 89.05
N ILE A 120 -56.26 -56.54 89.49
CA ILE A 120 -56.93 -55.93 90.65
C ILE A 120 -58.46 -55.90 90.44
N PHE A 121 -58.92 -55.45 89.28
CA PHE A 121 -60.34 -55.39 88.96
C PHE A 121 -60.99 -56.79 88.95
N SER A 122 -60.29 -57.80 88.43
CA SER A 122 -60.76 -59.19 88.48
C SER A 122 -60.90 -59.72 89.91
N ILE A 123 -59.97 -59.34 90.81
CA ILE A 123 -60.06 -59.66 92.24
C ILE A 123 -61.25 -58.93 92.89
N LEU A 124 -61.41 -57.63 92.65
CA LEU A 124 -62.52 -56.82 93.18
C LEU A 124 -63.88 -57.37 92.76
N LYS A 125 -64.02 -57.74 91.48
CA LYS A 125 -65.22 -58.36 90.92
C LYS A 125 -65.58 -59.68 91.62
N ALA A 126 -64.57 -60.44 92.05
CA ALA A 126 -64.77 -61.70 92.77
C ALA A 126 -65.05 -61.52 94.27
N ALA A 127 -64.56 -60.43 94.88
CA ALA A 127 -64.61 -60.21 96.33
C ALA A 127 -65.81 -59.37 96.80
N ASP A 128 -66.20 -58.32 96.07
CA ASP A 128 -67.22 -57.34 96.49
C ASP A 128 -67.97 -56.76 95.27
N ALA A 129 -68.68 -57.63 94.56
CA ALA A 129 -69.46 -57.23 93.39
C ALA A 129 -70.58 -56.24 93.80
N GLU A 130 -70.71 -55.14 93.04
CA GLU A 130 -71.68 -54.05 93.27
C GLU A 130 -71.35 -53.09 94.44
N GLY A 131 -70.21 -53.23 95.10
CA GLY A 131 -69.72 -52.27 96.10
C GLY A 131 -69.14 -50.97 95.51
N GLU A 132 -68.97 -49.93 96.35
CA GLU A 132 -68.38 -48.65 95.93
C GLU A 132 -66.93 -48.82 95.43
N LEU A 133 -66.16 -49.73 96.05
CA LEU A 133 -64.80 -50.08 95.62
C LEU A 133 -64.78 -50.78 94.24
N TYR A 134 -65.82 -51.55 93.92
CA TYR A 134 -65.96 -52.17 92.60
C TYR A 134 -66.18 -51.12 91.50
N LEU A 135 -67.07 -50.15 91.72
CA LEU A 135 -67.34 -49.07 90.76
C LEU A 135 -66.12 -48.16 90.52
N GLN A 136 -65.37 -47.86 91.59
CA GLN A 136 -64.11 -47.13 91.48
C GLN A 136 -63.05 -47.94 90.72
N GLY A 137 -62.95 -49.26 90.98
CA GLY A 137 -62.07 -50.18 90.27
C GLY A 137 -62.40 -50.33 88.78
N GLU A 138 -63.68 -50.41 88.43
CA GLU A 138 -64.15 -50.45 87.03
C GLU A 138 -63.77 -49.18 86.28
N THR A 139 -63.96 -48.02 86.92
CA THR A 139 -63.61 -46.71 86.33
C THR A 139 -62.10 -46.60 86.10
N ALA A 140 -61.29 -47.00 87.09
CA ALA A 140 -59.84 -47.02 86.99
C ALA A 140 -59.35 -47.99 85.90
N TYR A 141 -59.91 -49.20 85.84
CA TYR A 141 -59.60 -50.18 84.79
C TYR A 141 -59.91 -49.63 83.39
N ARG A 142 -61.10 -49.05 83.18
CA ARG A 142 -61.49 -48.49 81.89
C ARG A 142 -60.57 -47.35 81.44
N LEU A 143 -60.24 -46.43 82.34
CA LEU A 143 -59.35 -45.29 82.05
C LEU A 143 -57.92 -45.74 81.74
N ILE A 144 -57.37 -46.66 82.53
CA ILE A 144 -56.01 -47.18 82.32
C ILE A 144 -55.95 -48.01 81.02
N ASN A 145 -56.98 -48.79 80.69
CA ASN A 145 -57.00 -49.56 79.45
C ASN A 145 -57.09 -48.66 78.21
N ALA A 146 -57.90 -47.59 78.26
CA ALA A 146 -57.91 -46.58 77.20
C ALA A 146 -56.55 -45.88 77.05
N THR A 147 -55.90 -45.56 78.18
CA THR A 147 -54.57 -44.94 78.19
C THR A 147 -53.50 -45.87 77.61
N ALA A 148 -53.59 -47.18 77.88
CA ALA A 148 -52.68 -48.19 77.31
C ALA A 148 -52.84 -48.33 75.80
N TYR A 149 -54.07 -48.31 75.28
CA TYR A 149 -54.33 -48.30 73.84
C TYR A 149 -53.74 -47.05 73.17
N ASP A 150 -53.95 -45.87 73.75
CA ASP A 150 -53.38 -44.62 73.23
C ASP A 150 -51.84 -44.63 73.28
N ALA A 151 -51.25 -45.21 74.33
CA ALA A 151 -49.80 -45.36 74.47
C ALA A 151 -49.21 -46.29 73.39
N GLU A 152 -49.86 -47.42 73.10
CA GLU A 152 -49.42 -48.34 72.04
C GLU A 152 -49.48 -47.68 70.66
N LYS A 153 -50.58 -46.97 70.37
CA LYS A 153 -50.73 -46.19 69.13
C LYS A 153 -49.66 -45.10 69.01
N LEU A 154 -49.34 -44.41 70.11
CA LEU A 154 -48.27 -43.41 70.15
C LEU A 154 -46.90 -44.05 69.88
N SER A 155 -46.63 -45.22 70.45
CA SER A 155 -45.39 -45.98 70.19
C SER A 155 -45.27 -46.38 68.72
N GLN A 156 -46.35 -46.83 68.09
CA GLN A 156 -46.36 -47.16 66.66
C GLN A 156 -46.08 -45.91 65.81
N THR A 157 -46.77 -44.80 66.10
CA THR A 157 -46.57 -43.52 65.38
C THR A 157 -45.13 -43.01 65.54
N ALA A 158 -44.52 -43.20 66.70
CA ALA A 158 -43.12 -42.81 66.94
C ALA A 158 -42.14 -43.67 66.13
N MET A 159 -42.39 -44.98 65.99
CA MET A 159 -41.60 -45.88 65.14
C MET A 159 -41.74 -45.54 63.65
N GLU A 160 -42.96 -45.21 63.21
CA GLU A 160 -43.21 -44.73 61.84
C GLU A 160 -42.48 -43.42 61.56
N ALA A 161 -42.56 -42.44 62.47
CA ALA A 161 -41.83 -41.17 62.35
C ALA A 161 -40.31 -41.37 62.28
N SER A 162 -39.77 -42.32 63.05
CA SER A 162 -38.35 -42.70 62.98
C SER A 162 -37.99 -43.30 61.61
N THR A 163 -38.88 -44.12 61.05
CA THR A 163 -38.68 -44.76 59.74
C THR A 163 -38.69 -43.71 58.62
N TYR A 164 -39.71 -42.85 58.57
CA TYR A 164 -39.80 -41.77 57.58
C TYR A 164 -38.60 -40.81 57.65
N THR A 165 -38.09 -40.53 58.86
CA THR A 165 -36.89 -39.69 59.02
C THR A 165 -35.64 -40.38 58.46
N ALA A 166 -35.53 -41.70 58.58
CA ALA A 166 -34.41 -42.48 58.08
C ALA A 166 -34.41 -42.69 56.55
N GLU A 167 -35.58 -42.62 55.91
CA GLU A 167 -35.72 -42.74 54.45
C GLU A 167 -35.19 -41.51 53.67
N VAL A 168 -34.95 -40.38 54.35
CA VAL A 168 -34.44 -39.16 53.71
C VAL A 168 -33.03 -39.42 53.13
N SER A 169 -32.94 -39.44 51.79
CA SER A 169 -31.72 -39.78 51.03
C SER A 169 -30.68 -38.64 50.97
N SER A 170 -30.40 -37.98 52.10
CA SER A 170 -29.52 -36.82 52.18
C SER A 170 -28.05 -37.13 51.88
N SER A 171 -27.60 -38.38 52.08
CA SER A 171 -26.25 -38.79 51.67
C SER A 171 -26.09 -38.79 50.15
N THR A 172 -27.06 -39.34 49.41
CA THR A 172 -27.03 -39.36 47.95
C THR A 172 -26.99 -37.96 47.37
N VAL A 173 -27.82 -37.03 47.90
CA VAL A 173 -27.83 -35.62 47.47
C VAL A 173 -26.47 -34.96 47.73
N ALA A 174 -25.82 -35.23 48.87
CA ALA A 174 -24.49 -34.71 49.16
C ALA A 174 -23.42 -35.27 48.22
N ASP A 175 -23.47 -36.56 47.91
CA ASP A 175 -22.52 -37.21 47.00
C ASP A 175 -22.67 -36.69 45.56
N GLU A 176 -23.91 -36.54 45.07
CA GLU A 176 -24.20 -35.94 43.75
C GLU A 176 -23.79 -34.46 43.67
N ALA A 177 -24.02 -33.69 44.74
CA ALA A 177 -23.57 -32.30 44.82
C ALA A 177 -22.04 -32.20 44.81
N ALA A 178 -21.34 -33.13 45.46
CA ALA A 178 -19.88 -33.21 45.44
C ALA A 178 -19.34 -33.50 44.03
N VAL A 179 -19.94 -34.48 43.32
CA VAL A 179 -19.57 -34.80 41.93
C VAL A 179 -19.80 -33.60 41.01
N THR A 180 -20.95 -32.92 41.14
CA THR A 180 -21.26 -31.72 40.37
C THR A 180 -20.25 -30.61 40.63
N ASN A 181 -19.89 -30.38 41.90
CA ASN A 181 -18.87 -29.40 42.26
C ASN A 181 -17.51 -29.71 41.64
N THR A 182 -17.08 -30.98 41.65
CA THR A 182 -15.85 -31.41 40.98
C THR A 182 -15.90 -31.17 39.46
N ALA A 183 -17.01 -31.50 38.80
CA ALA A 183 -17.17 -31.29 37.36
C ALA A 183 -17.10 -29.80 36.97
N ILE A 184 -17.77 -28.93 37.74
CA ILE A 184 -17.72 -27.48 37.50
C ILE A 184 -16.35 -26.90 37.81
N ALA A 185 -15.64 -27.39 38.83
CA ALA A 185 -14.27 -26.98 39.12
C ALA A 185 -13.32 -27.34 37.96
N ASN A 186 -13.48 -28.52 37.35
CA ASN A 186 -12.71 -28.91 36.16
C ASN A 186 -13.01 -28.00 34.95
N LEU A 187 -14.28 -27.65 34.72
CA LEU A 187 -14.66 -26.70 33.67
C LEU A 187 -14.05 -25.30 33.90
N LEU A 188 -14.03 -24.83 35.16
CA LEU A 188 -13.35 -23.58 35.51
C LEU A 188 -11.84 -23.65 35.23
N ALA A 189 -11.19 -24.77 35.54
CA ALA A 189 -9.77 -24.94 35.26
C ALA A 189 -9.47 -24.86 33.75
N VAL A 190 -10.25 -25.56 32.92
CA VAL A 190 -10.10 -25.53 31.45
C VAL A 190 -10.37 -24.13 30.89
N THR A 191 -11.48 -23.49 31.28
CA THR A 191 -11.83 -22.15 30.79
C THR A 191 -10.81 -21.07 31.21
N ASN A 192 -10.22 -21.19 32.39
CA ASN A 192 -9.13 -20.31 32.82
C ASN A 192 -7.84 -20.56 32.02
N ALA A 193 -7.51 -21.83 31.74
CA ALA A 193 -6.37 -22.17 30.90
C ALA A 193 -6.53 -21.59 29.47
N ASP A 194 -7.70 -21.74 28.87
CA ASP A 194 -8.02 -21.17 27.56
C ASP A 194 -7.93 -19.64 27.55
N PHE A 195 -8.48 -18.98 28.58
CA PHE A 195 -8.42 -17.53 28.73
C PHE A 195 -6.97 -17.05 28.86
N SER A 196 -6.15 -17.70 29.70
CA SER A 196 -4.73 -17.38 29.84
C SER A 196 -3.94 -17.60 28.54
N ALA A 197 -4.24 -18.67 27.79
CA ALA A 197 -3.59 -18.94 26.51
C ALA A 197 -3.91 -17.85 25.46
N THR A 198 -5.17 -17.42 25.37
CA THR A 198 -5.54 -16.31 24.46
C THR A 198 -4.99 -14.97 24.94
N ALA A 199 -4.93 -14.71 26.25
CA ALA A 199 -4.28 -13.51 26.78
C ALA A 199 -2.79 -13.44 26.40
N ALA A 200 -2.09 -14.59 26.46
CA ALA A 200 -0.71 -14.71 25.99
C ALA A 200 -0.60 -14.48 24.48
N THR A 201 -1.56 -14.99 23.69
CA THR A 201 -1.64 -14.76 22.24
C THR A 201 -1.80 -13.28 21.92
N VAL A 202 -2.74 -12.57 22.56
CA VAL A 202 -2.92 -11.11 22.38
C VAL A 202 -1.64 -10.34 22.71
N THR A 203 -0.92 -10.75 23.75
CA THR A 203 0.36 -10.12 24.13
C THR A 203 1.43 -10.37 23.06
N ALA A 204 1.51 -11.60 22.54
CA ALA A 204 2.43 -11.96 21.46
C ALA A 204 2.12 -11.21 20.17
N ASP A 205 0.84 -11.11 19.78
CA ASP A 205 0.40 -10.41 18.58
C ASP A 205 0.63 -8.89 18.68
N HIS A 206 0.45 -8.30 19.87
CA HIS A 206 0.84 -6.91 20.12
C HIS A 206 2.34 -6.69 19.93
N ALA A 207 3.18 -7.61 20.43
CA ALA A 207 4.63 -7.53 20.25
C ALA A 207 5.04 -7.73 18.78
N ALA A 208 4.37 -8.64 18.07
CA ALA A 208 4.57 -8.86 16.63
C ALA A 208 4.19 -7.63 15.81
N LEU A 209 3.05 -6.99 16.12
CA LEU A 209 2.62 -5.75 15.47
C LEU A 209 3.63 -4.60 15.73
N ALA A 210 4.16 -4.49 16.95
CA ALA A 210 5.18 -3.49 17.26
C ALA A 210 6.49 -3.74 16.50
N ALA A 211 6.92 -5.00 16.39
CA ALA A 211 8.11 -5.38 15.63
C ALA A 211 7.94 -5.12 14.13
N ALA A 212 6.80 -5.50 13.56
CA ALA A 212 6.45 -5.21 12.16
C ALA A 212 6.41 -3.69 11.91
N GLY A 213 5.84 -2.92 12.83
CA GLY A 213 5.85 -1.46 12.83
C GLY A 213 7.26 -0.86 12.76
N ALA A 214 8.20 -1.39 13.54
CA ALA A 214 9.59 -0.94 13.51
C ALA A 214 10.28 -1.26 12.17
N THR A 215 10.04 -2.45 11.61
CA THR A 215 10.59 -2.85 10.31
C THR A 215 10.06 -1.99 9.16
N GLU A 216 8.76 -1.68 9.15
CA GLU A 216 8.18 -0.79 8.14
C GLU A 216 8.78 0.60 8.20
N LYS A 217 8.95 1.19 9.40
CA LYS A 217 9.55 2.52 9.55
C LYS A 217 10.99 2.59 9.01
N VAL A 218 11.75 1.51 9.16
CA VAL A 218 13.11 1.41 8.57
C VAL A 218 13.04 1.29 7.05
N ALA A 219 12.12 0.48 6.53
CA ALA A 219 11.91 0.34 5.09
C ALA A 219 11.44 1.66 4.44
N GLU A 220 10.57 2.39 5.12
CA GLU A 220 10.08 3.72 4.74
C GLU A 220 11.23 4.73 4.64
N GLY A 221 12.07 4.84 5.69
CA GLY A 221 13.23 5.73 5.66
C GLY A 221 14.26 5.37 4.58
N THR A 222 14.45 4.06 4.33
CA THR A 222 15.32 3.57 3.25
C THR A 222 14.76 3.95 1.87
N LEU A 223 13.45 3.84 1.70
CA LEU A 223 12.77 4.23 0.47
C LEU A 223 12.89 5.74 0.24
N GLU A 224 12.69 6.57 1.26
CA GLU A 224 12.83 8.02 1.17
C GLU A 224 14.25 8.43 0.74
N SER A 225 15.28 7.84 1.35
CA SER A 225 16.68 8.09 0.98
C SER A 225 16.97 7.66 -0.46
N SER A 226 16.57 6.44 -0.83
CA SER A 226 16.75 5.90 -2.19
C SER A 226 16.07 6.77 -3.24
N ASN A 227 14.90 7.30 -2.90
CA ASN A 227 14.11 8.17 -3.75
C ASN A 227 14.79 9.53 -3.95
N ALA A 228 15.27 10.16 -2.88
CA ALA A 228 16.00 11.42 -2.94
C ALA A 228 17.28 11.31 -3.79
N GLU A 229 18.02 10.21 -3.64
CA GLU A 229 19.23 9.94 -4.44
C GLU A 229 18.90 9.73 -5.93
N TYR A 230 17.91 8.88 -6.24
CA TYR A 230 17.47 8.62 -7.61
C TYR A 230 17.08 9.92 -8.32
N PHE A 231 16.25 10.76 -7.68
CA PHE A 231 15.84 12.03 -8.27
C PHE A 231 17.00 13.00 -8.44
N SER A 232 17.89 13.14 -7.45
CA SER A 232 19.05 14.02 -7.55
C SER A 232 19.94 13.68 -8.75
N VAL A 233 20.20 12.39 -8.99
CA VAL A 233 20.97 11.93 -10.15
C VAL A 233 20.21 12.13 -11.46
N ARG A 234 18.90 11.87 -11.47
CA ARG A 234 18.04 12.09 -12.65
C ARG A 234 17.98 13.58 -13.03
N SER A 235 17.84 14.48 -12.07
CA SER A 235 17.89 15.93 -12.30
C SER A 235 19.24 16.34 -12.88
N ALA A 236 20.34 15.82 -12.31
CA ALA A 236 21.69 16.07 -12.83
C ALA A 236 21.84 15.55 -14.27
N TYR A 237 21.34 14.35 -14.58
CA TYR A 237 21.36 13.81 -15.93
C TYR A 237 20.59 14.71 -16.91
N ARG A 238 19.35 15.09 -16.57
CA ARG A 238 18.52 15.98 -17.40
C ARG A 238 19.18 17.32 -17.65
N LEU A 239 19.74 17.94 -16.62
CA LEU A 239 20.45 19.21 -16.73
C LEU A 239 21.66 19.09 -17.66
N ASN A 240 22.50 18.07 -17.46
CA ASN A 240 23.66 17.84 -18.34
C ASN A 240 23.23 17.54 -19.78
N ASN A 241 22.17 16.75 -19.98
CA ASN A 241 21.65 16.44 -21.30
C ASN A 241 21.12 17.71 -22.01
N ARG A 242 20.44 18.58 -21.26
CA ARG A 242 19.91 19.85 -21.77
C ARG A 242 21.01 20.81 -22.19
N GLU A 243 22.00 21.02 -21.31
CA GLU A 243 23.05 22.02 -21.53
C GLU A 243 24.14 21.53 -22.50
N LEU A 244 24.45 20.22 -22.52
CA LEU A 244 25.62 19.69 -23.22
C LEU A 244 25.29 18.74 -24.39
N ASN A 245 24.05 18.25 -24.51
CA ASN A 245 23.69 17.20 -25.46
C ASN A 245 22.40 17.50 -26.25
N LEU A 246 22.19 18.77 -26.62
CA LEU A 246 21.02 19.22 -27.38
C LEU A 246 19.67 18.84 -26.75
N ASN A 247 19.62 18.53 -25.46
CA ASN A 247 18.42 18.00 -24.80
C ASN A 247 17.82 16.77 -25.52
N LEU A 248 18.66 15.92 -26.11
CA LEU A 248 18.21 14.77 -26.89
C LEU A 248 17.39 13.80 -26.02
N THR A 249 16.13 13.60 -26.38
CA THR A 249 15.18 12.79 -25.61
C THR A 249 14.30 11.97 -26.55
N VAL A 250 13.97 10.73 -26.13
CA VAL A 250 13.05 9.85 -26.84
C VAL A 250 11.79 9.63 -25.99
N ALA A 251 10.62 9.98 -26.52
CA ALA A 251 9.33 9.83 -25.84
C ALA A 251 8.24 9.24 -26.76
N ASN A 252 7.00 9.15 -26.27
CA ASN A 252 5.83 8.63 -26.99
C ASN A 252 6.10 7.30 -27.71
N LYS A 253 6.71 6.37 -26.99
CA LYS A 253 7.11 5.05 -27.49
C LYS A 253 5.85 4.19 -27.64
N THR A 254 5.62 3.68 -28.84
CA THR A 254 4.61 2.67 -29.16
C THR A 254 5.29 1.44 -29.76
N SER A 255 4.54 0.39 -30.04
CA SER A 255 5.08 -0.79 -30.74
C SER A 255 5.53 -0.51 -32.18
N ILE A 256 5.14 0.62 -32.77
CA ILE A 256 5.37 0.91 -34.19
C ILE A 256 6.12 2.23 -34.44
N SER A 257 6.23 3.09 -33.43
CA SER A 257 6.85 4.40 -33.56
C SER A 257 7.34 4.98 -32.24
N TYR A 258 8.22 5.98 -32.33
CA TYR A 258 8.66 6.80 -31.21
C TYR A 258 8.93 8.23 -31.65
N ASP A 259 8.88 9.16 -30.71
CA ASP A 259 9.17 10.57 -30.95
C ASP A 259 10.58 10.92 -30.46
N VAL A 260 11.35 11.60 -31.31
CA VAL A 260 12.66 12.15 -30.98
C VAL A 260 12.56 13.66 -30.84
N TYR A 261 13.07 14.17 -29.72
CA TYR A 261 13.12 15.58 -29.39
C TYR A 261 14.56 16.03 -29.21
N PHE A 262 14.94 17.13 -29.83
CA PHE A 262 16.23 17.78 -29.58
C PHE A 262 16.20 19.27 -29.94
N ASN A 263 17.05 20.04 -29.30
CA ASN A 263 17.26 21.45 -29.57
C ASN A 263 18.16 21.63 -30.78
N TYR A 264 17.94 22.72 -31.52
CA TYR A 264 18.86 23.14 -32.58
C TYR A 264 20.27 23.36 -32.01
N TYR A 265 21.28 22.88 -32.73
CA TYR A 265 22.69 23.18 -32.49
C TYR A 265 22.89 24.68 -32.31
N ASN A 266 23.40 25.05 -31.15
CA ASN A 266 23.70 26.44 -30.81
C ASN A 266 25.17 26.72 -31.13
N ALA A 267 25.39 27.48 -32.20
CA ALA A 267 26.73 27.83 -32.65
C ALA A 267 27.43 28.71 -31.58
N PRO A 268 28.64 28.35 -31.11
CA PRO A 268 29.38 29.19 -30.16
C PRO A 268 29.79 30.53 -30.80
N PHE A 269 30.02 30.52 -32.11
CA PHE A 269 30.31 31.71 -32.91
C PHE A 269 29.17 31.95 -33.88
N LYS A 270 28.48 33.08 -33.75
CA LYS A 270 27.45 33.50 -34.70
C LYS A 270 28.13 34.30 -35.81
N PRO A 271 27.87 33.99 -37.10
CA PRO A 271 28.37 34.81 -38.19
C PRO A 271 27.79 36.23 -38.04
N ASP A 272 28.66 37.23 -38.05
CA ASP A 272 28.30 38.61 -37.75
C ASP A 272 27.39 39.16 -38.86
N LYS A 273 26.23 39.74 -38.49
CA LYS A 273 25.31 40.35 -39.47
C LYS A 273 25.87 41.65 -40.06
N ASN A 274 26.98 42.16 -39.53
CA ASN A 274 27.50 43.50 -39.78
C ASN A 274 28.70 43.56 -40.73
N HIS A 275 29.05 42.47 -41.44
CA HIS A 275 29.88 42.63 -42.63
C HIS A 275 29.04 43.29 -43.74
N SER A 276 29.00 44.62 -43.69
CA SER A 276 28.51 45.46 -44.77
C SER A 276 29.24 45.06 -46.05
N ALA A 277 28.44 44.75 -47.06
CA ALA A 277 28.85 44.45 -48.41
C ALA A 277 29.80 45.53 -48.96
N SER A 278 31.10 45.30 -48.80
CA SER A 278 32.16 46.10 -49.41
C SER A 278 33.33 45.19 -49.76
N GLU A 279 33.05 44.05 -50.36
CA GLU A 279 33.94 43.37 -51.29
C GLU A 279 33.13 42.29 -52.01
N LYS A 280 33.00 42.44 -53.33
CA LYS A 280 32.35 41.45 -54.19
C LYS A 280 33.29 40.26 -54.28
N ASN A 281 33.18 39.33 -53.33
CA ASN A 281 33.50 37.91 -53.43
C ASN A 281 33.55 37.35 -52.01
N GLU A 282 32.41 36.94 -51.46
CA GLU A 282 32.31 35.77 -50.57
C GLU A 282 30.85 35.51 -50.22
N THR A 283 30.54 34.22 -50.12
CA THR A 283 29.24 33.63 -49.86
C THR A 283 28.48 34.34 -48.73
N THR A 284 27.23 34.73 -49.00
CA THR A 284 26.31 35.17 -47.94
C THR A 284 26.18 34.02 -46.92
N VAL A 285 26.85 34.15 -45.77
CA VAL A 285 26.78 33.14 -44.70
C VAL A 285 25.36 33.19 -44.14
N ASP A 286 24.56 32.23 -44.58
CA ASP A 286 23.23 31.97 -44.05
C ASP A 286 23.31 31.84 -42.52
N SER A 287 22.38 32.46 -41.81
CA SER A 287 22.46 32.77 -40.36
C SER A 287 22.62 31.55 -39.44
N TYR A 288 22.48 30.33 -39.98
CA TYR A 288 22.51 29.08 -39.24
C TYR A 288 23.57 28.11 -39.79
N PRO A 289 24.47 27.57 -38.94
CA PRO A 289 25.68 26.85 -39.36
C PRO A 289 25.44 25.41 -39.81
N VAL A 290 24.29 24.81 -39.48
CA VAL A 290 23.99 23.41 -39.82
C VAL A 290 23.35 23.36 -41.21
N GLN A 291 23.73 22.36 -42.01
CA GLN A 291 23.15 22.04 -43.30
C GLN A 291 22.02 21.02 -43.17
N HIS A 292 22.28 19.90 -42.48
CA HIS A 292 21.31 18.83 -42.25
C HIS A 292 21.51 18.18 -40.87
N TYR A 293 20.41 17.70 -40.29
CA TYR A 293 20.45 16.76 -39.17
C TYR A 293 20.15 15.36 -39.65
N TYR A 294 20.90 14.39 -39.12
CA TYR A 294 20.68 12.96 -39.31
C TYR A 294 20.43 12.31 -37.97
N ILE A 295 19.32 11.59 -37.87
CA ILE A 295 19.01 10.77 -36.69
C ILE A 295 19.50 9.36 -36.96
N MET A 296 20.28 8.82 -36.03
CA MET A 296 20.90 7.50 -36.14
C MET A 296 20.46 6.62 -34.98
N LEU A 297 20.07 5.39 -35.29
CA LEU A 297 19.70 4.37 -34.30
C LEU A 297 20.88 3.44 -34.05
N VAL A 298 21.24 3.24 -32.78
CA VAL A 298 22.38 2.41 -32.38
C VAL A 298 21.91 1.42 -31.30
N LYS A 299 22.34 0.16 -31.36
CA LYS A 299 22.06 -0.81 -30.28
C LYS A 299 22.73 -0.36 -28.99
N ASP A 300 22.08 -0.55 -27.85
CA ASP A 300 22.63 -0.18 -26.53
C ASP A 300 24.01 -0.80 -26.28
N SER A 301 24.23 -2.04 -26.73
CA SER A 301 25.52 -2.75 -26.64
C SER A 301 26.67 -2.10 -27.43
N LYS A 302 26.36 -1.22 -28.39
CA LYS A 302 27.35 -0.56 -29.27
C LYS A 302 27.41 0.95 -29.09
N LYS A 303 26.56 1.53 -28.23
CA LYS A 303 26.48 2.99 -28.08
C LYS A 303 27.80 3.62 -27.60
N GLN A 304 28.62 2.91 -26.82
CA GLN A 304 29.89 3.43 -26.30
C GLN A 304 31.01 3.49 -27.35
N VAL A 305 30.93 2.67 -28.39
CA VAL A 305 31.96 2.59 -29.45
C VAL A 305 31.56 3.34 -30.71
N PHE A 306 30.38 3.98 -30.70
CA PHE A 306 29.87 4.73 -31.84
C PHE A 306 30.52 6.12 -31.90
N THR A 307 31.25 6.40 -32.98
CA THR A 307 32.04 7.63 -33.14
C THR A 307 31.57 8.48 -34.32
N ILE A 308 32.09 9.71 -34.43
CA ILE A 308 31.87 10.60 -35.59
C ILE A 308 32.21 9.88 -36.91
N SER A 309 33.32 9.14 -36.97
CA SER A 309 33.69 8.40 -38.19
C SER A 309 32.68 7.30 -38.56
N ASN A 310 32.02 6.67 -37.59
CA ASN A 310 30.92 5.74 -37.87
C ASN A 310 29.72 6.48 -38.44
N ALA A 311 29.37 7.63 -37.86
CA ALA A 311 28.27 8.47 -38.29
C ALA A 311 28.47 9.00 -39.73
N GLU A 312 29.65 9.52 -40.06
CA GLU A 312 30.01 9.98 -41.40
C GLU A 312 29.91 8.87 -42.44
N ASN A 313 30.40 7.66 -42.12
CA ASN A 313 30.29 6.50 -43.00
C ASN A 313 28.83 6.12 -43.26
N LEU A 314 27.95 6.21 -42.26
CA LEU A 314 26.52 5.98 -42.44
C LEU A 314 25.89 7.02 -43.38
N VAL A 315 26.26 8.31 -43.25
CA VAL A 315 25.76 9.39 -44.11
C VAL A 315 26.24 9.23 -45.56
N LEU A 316 27.49 8.81 -45.78
CA LEU A 316 28.02 8.53 -47.12
C LEU A 316 27.23 7.40 -47.82
N ASN A 317 26.73 6.43 -47.04
CA ASN A 317 25.93 5.30 -47.52
C ASN A 317 24.40 5.51 -47.36
N HIS A 318 23.92 6.76 -47.25
CA HIS A 318 22.52 7.11 -46.94
C HIS A 318 21.46 6.43 -47.83
N LYS A 319 21.77 6.16 -49.11
CA LYS A 319 20.82 5.50 -50.05
C LYS A 319 20.53 4.03 -49.70
N GLN A 320 21.43 3.37 -48.98
CA GLN A 320 21.30 1.96 -48.61
C GLN A 320 20.76 1.75 -47.20
N ARG A 321 20.78 2.78 -46.34
CA ARG A 321 20.57 2.63 -44.89
C ARG A 321 19.34 3.33 -44.30
N LYS A 322 18.48 3.95 -45.12
CA LYS A 322 17.28 4.70 -44.70
C LYS A 322 17.55 5.60 -43.48
N LEU A 323 18.11 6.79 -43.71
CA LEU A 323 18.35 7.78 -42.67
C LEU A 323 17.25 8.85 -42.66
N VAL A 324 16.85 9.29 -41.46
CA VAL A 324 15.92 10.42 -41.32
C VAL A 324 16.72 11.72 -41.41
N THR A 325 16.54 12.45 -42.51
CA THR A 325 17.17 13.75 -42.76
C THR A 325 16.19 14.88 -42.47
N LEU A 326 16.59 15.84 -41.65
CA LEU A 326 15.78 17.01 -41.32
C LEU A 326 16.45 18.30 -41.85
N PRO A 327 15.69 19.20 -42.51
CA PRO A 327 16.24 20.45 -43.03
C PRO A 327 16.60 21.42 -41.90
N ALA A 328 17.72 22.13 -42.04
CA ALA A 328 18.25 23.05 -41.03
C ALA A 328 17.60 24.44 -41.07
N THR A 329 16.27 24.52 -40.94
CA THR A 329 15.57 25.82 -40.84
C THR A 329 15.14 26.08 -39.40
N PRO A 330 15.78 26.99 -38.65
CA PRO A 330 15.41 27.30 -37.27
C PRO A 330 14.13 28.15 -37.22
N ALA A 331 12.99 27.54 -37.51
CA ALA A 331 11.67 28.18 -37.37
C ALA A 331 11.09 28.02 -35.94
N LYS A 332 11.63 27.07 -35.16
CA LYS A 332 11.24 26.76 -33.77
C LYS A 332 12.49 26.50 -32.93
N ARG A 333 12.39 26.54 -31.59
CA ARG A 333 13.50 26.26 -30.66
C ARG A 333 13.80 24.76 -30.49
N LEU A 334 12.83 23.91 -30.83
CA LEU A 334 12.83 22.46 -30.65
C LEU A 334 12.49 21.76 -31.97
N ILE A 335 13.20 20.68 -32.28
CA ILE A 335 12.87 19.73 -33.34
C ILE A 335 12.13 18.56 -32.69
N GLN A 336 11.00 18.19 -33.28
CA GLN A 336 10.25 16.98 -32.96
C GLN A 336 10.01 16.22 -34.25
N THR A 337 10.35 14.93 -34.27
CA THR A 337 10.01 14.03 -35.37
C THR A 337 9.55 12.69 -34.81
N THR A 338 8.52 12.13 -35.43
CA THR A 338 8.08 10.76 -35.18
C THR A 338 8.81 9.85 -36.15
N ILE A 339 9.37 8.76 -35.65
CA ILE A 339 10.08 7.75 -36.45
C ILE A 339 9.31 6.45 -36.34
N SER A 340 8.94 5.85 -37.47
CA SER A 340 8.37 4.51 -37.48
C SER A 340 9.46 3.44 -37.44
N ILE A 341 9.13 2.27 -36.89
CA ILE A 341 10.03 1.12 -36.79
C ILE A 341 10.58 0.66 -38.16
N ASP A 342 9.84 0.92 -39.24
CA ASP A 342 10.20 0.55 -40.62
C ASP A 342 11.03 1.62 -41.35
N ASP A 343 11.13 2.82 -40.77
CA ASP A 343 11.74 4.00 -41.41
C ASP A 343 13.24 4.10 -41.18
N LEU A 344 13.78 3.45 -40.14
CA LEU A 344 15.17 3.59 -39.73
C LEU A 344 15.80 2.22 -39.45
N LEU A 345 16.94 1.95 -40.10
CA LEU A 345 17.78 0.80 -39.78
C LEU A 345 18.78 1.20 -38.68
N ASP A 346 19.18 0.22 -37.88
CA ASP A 346 20.24 0.42 -36.90
C ASP A 346 21.61 0.65 -37.56
N SER A 347 22.62 0.98 -36.75
CA SER A 347 23.99 1.20 -37.19
C SER A 347 24.63 0.01 -37.91
N ASP A 348 24.09 -1.20 -37.77
CA ASP A 348 24.54 -2.41 -38.46
C ASP A 348 23.75 -2.68 -39.77
N GLY A 349 22.70 -1.90 -40.03
CA GLY A 349 21.81 -2.06 -41.18
C GLY A 349 20.68 -3.08 -40.95
N GLN A 350 20.41 -3.44 -39.70
CA GLN A 350 19.31 -4.33 -39.32
C GLN A 350 18.07 -3.52 -38.92
N PRO A 351 16.86 -4.05 -39.14
CA PRO A 351 15.64 -3.43 -38.66
C PRO A 351 15.60 -3.43 -37.12
N MET A 352 14.89 -2.44 -36.57
CA MET A 352 14.68 -2.37 -35.14
C MET A 352 13.82 -3.53 -34.65
N GLN A 353 14.20 -4.15 -33.52
CA GLN A 353 13.48 -5.26 -32.91
C GLN A 353 12.72 -4.81 -31.67
N LEU A 354 11.51 -5.33 -31.46
CA LEU A 354 10.76 -5.13 -30.22
C LEU A 354 11.51 -5.73 -29.03
N GLY A 355 11.43 -5.11 -27.87
CA GLY A 355 12.10 -5.53 -26.63
C GLY A 355 13.62 -5.30 -26.59
N ALA A 356 14.30 -5.17 -27.73
CA ALA A 356 15.71 -4.83 -27.78
C ALA A 356 15.97 -3.36 -27.39
N LYS A 357 17.08 -3.11 -26.70
CA LYS A 357 17.46 -1.76 -26.22
C LYS A 357 18.29 -1.03 -27.27
N TYR A 358 17.89 0.20 -27.56
CA TYR A 358 18.55 1.10 -28.51
C TYR A 358 18.79 2.47 -27.88
N ALA A 359 19.71 3.23 -28.46
CA ALA A 359 19.95 4.64 -28.20
C ALA A 359 19.96 5.41 -29.52
N VAL A 360 19.54 6.67 -29.48
CA VAL A 360 19.54 7.57 -30.63
C VAL A 360 20.72 8.52 -30.53
N PHE A 361 21.33 8.79 -31.68
CA PHE A 361 22.33 9.84 -31.86
C PHE A 361 21.81 10.86 -32.89
N VAL A 362 22.17 12.13 -32.68
CA VAL A 362 21.94 13.21 -33.65
C VAL A 362 23.28 13.65 -34.21
N PHE A 363 23.44 13.48 -35.52
CA PHE A 363 24.60 13.98 -36.27
C PHE A 363 24.22 15.24 -37.02
N ALA A 364 24.91 16.34 -36.76
CA ALA A 364 24.69 17.63 -37.39
C ALA A 364 25.82 17.91 -38.38
N GLN A 365 25.48 17.89 -39.67
CA GLN A 365 26.40 18.23 -40.74
C GLN A 365 26.50 19.76 -40.84
N LEU A 366 27.67 20.32 -40.56
CA LEU A 366 27.95 21.75 -40.61
C LEU A 366 28.24 22.19 -42.05
N LYS A 367 27.84 23.42 -42.38
CA LYS A 367 28.13 24.03 -43.68
C LYS A 367 29.63 24.29 -43.83
N GLU A 368 30.17 24.07 -45.02
CA GLU A 368 31.59 24.32 -45.34
C GLU A 368 32.04 25.74 -45.01
N ASP A 369 31.21 26.74 -45.27
CA ASP A 369 31.54 28.13 -44.98
C ASP A 369 31.68 28.39 -43.48
N TYR A 370 30.88 27.72 -42.66
CA TYR A 370 30.99 27.78 -41.19
C TYR A 370 32.22 27.04 -40.69
N LYS A 371 32.48 25.84 -41.23
CA LYS A 371 33.69 25.04 -40.92
C LYS A 371 34.98 25.83 -41.20
N LYS A 372 35.03 26.53 -42.34
CA LYS A 372 36.13 27.45 -42.70
C LYS A 372 36.25 28.62 -41.73
N LEU A 373 35.12 29.24 -41.34
CA LEU A 373 35.10 30.36 -40.40
C LEU A 373 35.71 30.01 -39.04
N ILE A 374 35.38 28.83 -38.50
CA ILE A 374 35.90 28.37 -37.20
C ILE A 374 37.21 27.57 -37.31
N ASN A 375 37.74 27.38 -38.54
CA ASN A 375 38.89 26.55 -38.86
C ASN A 375 38.81 25.14 -38.23
N ASN A 376 37.62 24.54 -38.27
CA ASN A 376 37.33 23.19 -37.82
C ASN A 376 36.44 22.50 -38.85
N PHE A 377 36.94 21.41 -39.44
CA PHE A 377 36.24 20.67 -40.49
C PHE A 377 35.39 19.50 -39.96
N ASP A 378 35.47 19.23 -38.66
CA ASP A 378 34.71 18.17 -38.03
C ASP A 378 33.23 18.55 -37.92
N ASP A 379 32.36 17.58 -38.15
CA ASP A 379 30.93 17.69 -37.88
C ASP A 379 30.63 17.44 -36.40
N TYR A 380 29.38 17.70 -35.99
CA TYR A 380 28.96 17.49 -34.60
C TYR A 380 28.18 16.19 -34.45
N LEU A 381 28.55 15.38 -33.46
CA LEU A 381 27.80 14.22 -33.01
C LEU A 381 27.34 14.44 -31.56
N SER A 382 26.06 14.20 -31.29
CA SER A 382 25.53 14.22 -29.93
C SER A 382 26.07 13.03 -29.11
N ALA A 383 26.06 13.12 -27.79
CA ALA A 383 26.09 11.94 -26.94
C ALA A 383 24.80 11.09 -27.14
N PRO A 384 24.82 9.78 -26.81
CA PRO A 384 23.64 8.93 -26.95
C PRO A 384 22.47 9.45 -26.12
N SER A 385 21.24 9.23 -26.61
CA SER A 385 20.03 9.36 -25.79
C SER A 385 20.01 8.30 -24.67
N GLU A 386 19.11 8.47 -23.70
CA GLU A 386 18.75 7.38 -22.80
C GLU A 386 18.34 6.14 -23.60
N SER A 387 18.71 4.97 -23.07
CA SER A 387 18.39 3.71 -23.72
C SER A 387 16.88 3.45 -23.67
N PHE A 388 16.30 2.98 -24.76
CA PHE A 388 14.88 2.67 -24.85
C PHE A 388 14.62 1.39 -25.63
N ALA A 389 13.46 0.78 -25.37
CA ALA A 389 12.93 -0.34 -26.14
C ALA A 389 11.50 -0.01 -26.55
N LEU A 390 11.06 -0.55 -27.69
CA LEU A 390 9.66 -0.53 -28.09
C LEU A 390 9.02 -1.84 -27.67
N THR A 391 7.85 -1.75 -27.04
CA THR A 391 7.11 -2.90 -26.51
C THR A 391 5.64 -2.80 -26.93
N VAL A 392 4.97 -3.94 -26.98
CA VAL A 392 3.52 -4.02 -27.12
C VAL A 392 2.89 -3.86 -25.74
N ASP A 393 2.10 -2.80 -25.56
CA ASP A 393 1.35 -2.59 -24.33
C ASP A 393 0.15 -3.55 -24.28
N LEU A 394 0.10 -4.39 -23.24
CA LEU A 394 -1.06 -5.25 -22.99
C LEU A 394 -2.23 -4.43 -22.42
N VAL A 395 -3.43 -5.01 -22.49
CA VAL A 395 -4.65 -4.38 -21.98
C VAL A 395 -5.11 -5.13 -20.74
N SER A 396 -5.56 -4.39 -19.72
CA SER A 396 -6.15 -4.94 -18.50
C SER A 396 -7.59 -4.40 -18.34
N PRO A 397 -8.52 -5.14 -17.71
CA PRO A 397 -9.88 -4.66 -17.49
C PRO A 397 -9.94 -3.34 -16.72
N GLY A 398 -10.87 -2.47 -17.12
CA GLY A 398 -11.15 -1.23 -16.40
C GLY A 398 -11.88 -1.49 -15.06
N HIS A 399 -11.78 -0.55 -14.11
CA HIS A 399 -12.34 -0.72 -12.76
C HIS A 399 -13.85 -1.05 -12.69
N LYS A 400 -14.65 -0.61 -13.69
CA LYS A 400 -16.10 -0.91 -13.77
C LYS A 400 -16.40 -2.29 -14.35
N ALA A 401 -15.43 -2.85 -15.07
CA ALA A 401 -15.55 -4.14 -15.72
C ALA A 401 -15.17 -5.29 -14.77
N ILE A 402 -14.82 -5.01 -13.51
CA ILE A 402 -14.51 -6.01 -12.48
C ILE A 402 -15.65 -6.00 -11.46
N GLY A 403 -16.23 -7.17 -11.19
CA GLY A 403 -17.32 -7.35 -10.24
C GLY A 403 -17.16 -8.63 -9.44
N TYR A 404 -17.82 -8.67 -8.28
CA TYR A 404 -17.91 -9.85 -7.43
C TYR A 404 -19.39 -10.19 -7.19
N LYS A 405 -19.75 -11.45 -7.42
CA LYS A 405 -21.11 -11.96 -7.18
C LYS A 405 -21.06 -13.47 -6.87
N ASP A 406 -21.83 -13.90 -5.87
CA ASP A 406 -22.05 -15.31 -5.55
C ASP A 406 -20.78 -16.16 -5.35
N GLY A 407 -19.71 -15.58 -4.80
CA GLY A 407 -18.42 -16.27 -4.60
C GLY A 407 -17.51 -16.30 -5.83
N GLU A 408 -17.86 -15.57 -6.89
CA GLU A 408 -17.09 -15.49 -8.13
C GLU A 408 -16.73 -14.03 -8.46
N VAL A 409 -15.48 -13.81 -8.89
CA VAL A 409 -15.03 -12.56 -9.50
C VAL A 409 -15.22 -12.68 -11.01
N THR A 410 -15.94 -11.73 -11.58
CA THR A 410 -16.20 -11.65 -13.02
C THR A 410 -15.53 -10.41 -13.58
N PHE A 411 -14.81 -10.53 -14.70
CA PHE A 411 -14.30 -9.36 -15.40
C PHE A 411 -14.37 -9.45 -16.92
N THR A 412 -14.36 -8.30 -17.59
CA THR A 412 -14.40 -8.20 -19.05
C THR A 412 -13.19 -7.46 -19.60
N VAL A 413 -12.46 -8.10 -20.52
CA VAL A 413 -11.33 -7.50 -21.23
C VAL A 413 -11.31 -7.95 -22.68
N VAL A 414 -11.18 -6.98 -23.59
CA VAL A 414 -11.05 -7.27 -25.03
C VAL A 414 -9.56 -7.37 -25.35
N GLU A 415 -9.11 -8.59 -25.60
CA GLU A 415 -7.70 -8.86 -25.90
C GLU A 415 -7.31 -8.35 -27.31
N PRO A 416 -6.10 -7.80 -27.49
CA PRO A 416 -5.56 -7.50 -28.80
C PRO A 416 -5.43 -8.79 -29.64
N SER A 417 -5.93 -8.78 -30.87
CA SER A 417 -5.92 -9.98 -31.74
C SER A 417 -4.49 -10.48 -31.99
N GLY A 418 -4.22 -11.75 -31.66
CA GLY A 418 -2.96 -12.43 -32.00
C GLY A 418 -1.88 -12.44 -30.91
N VAL A 419 -2.16 -11.92 -29.71
CA VAL A 419 -1.22 -11.99 -28.57
C VAL A 419 -1.74 -13.01 -27.54
N PRO A 420 -1.03 -14.12 -27.28
CA PRO A 420 -1.44 -15.03 -26.21
C PRO A 420 -1.18 -14.35 -24.86
N VAL A 421 -2.22 -14.18 -24.04
CA VAL A 421 -2.12 -13.57 -22.71
C VAL A 421 -2.62 -14.52 -21.62
N GLN A 422 -2.16 -14.29 -20.40
CA GLN A 422 -2.66 -14.92 -19.18
C GLN A 422 -3.11 -13.80 -18.23
N HIS A 423 -4.31 -13.96 -17.66
CA HIS A 423 -4.80 -13.09 -16.60
C HIS A 423 -4.56 -13.75 -15.24
N ARG A 424 -4.11 -12.95 -14.27
CA ARG A 424 -3.90 -13.33 -12.88
C ARG A 424 -4.74 -12.42 -12.00
N VAL A 425 -5.60 -13.02 -11.17
CA VAL A 425 -6.40 -12.28 -10.18
C VAL A 425 -5.69 -12.32 -8.84
N ILE A 426 -5.44 -11.15 -8.27
CA ILE A 426 -4.78 -10.91 -6.99
C ILE A 426 -5.79 -10.22 -6.07
N TYR A 427 -5.87 -10.65 -4.82
CA TYR A 427 -6.78 -10.06 -3.83
C TYR A 427 -6.00 -9.19 -2.86
N LEU A 428 -6.32 -7.89 -2.83
CA LEU A 428 -5.69 -6.93 -1.90
C LEU A 428 -6.63 -6.69 -0.71
N PRO A 429 -6.19 -6.83 0.55
CA PRO A 429 -7.05 -6.55 1.69
C PRO A 429 -7.34 -5.04 1.78
N ASP A 430 -8.61 -4.67 1.95
CA ASP A 430 -9.03 -3.29 2.14
C ASP A 430 -9.01 -2.91 3.62
N ASN A 431 -7.83 -2.52 4.08
CA ASN A 431 -7.53 -2.37 5.49
C ASN A 431 -7.43 -0.91 5.94
N LYS A 432 -8.12 0.01 5.25
CA LYS A 432 -8.10 1.45 5.58
C LYS A 432 -8.29 1.79 7.06
N GLY A 433 -9.14 1.03 7.78
CA GLY A 433 -9.38 1.25 9.21
C GLY A 433 -8.29 0.70 10.14
N LEU A 434 -7.53 -0.31 9.71
CA LEU A 434 -6.46 -0.96 10.48
C LEU A 434 -5.11 -0.27 10.32
N ILE A 435 -4.96 0.52 9.25
CA ILE A 435 -3.70 1.09 8.78
C ILE A 435 -3.64 2.62 8.99
N ASN A 436 -4.45 3.18 9.89
CA ASN A 436 -4.44 4.63 10.19
C ASN A 436 -3.01 5.10 10.55
N GLY A 437 -2.31 5.71 9.59
CA GLY A 437 -0.96 6.27 9.79
C GLY A 437 0.22 5.52 9.14
N LEU A 438 0.03 4.46 8.35
CA LEU A 438 1.12 4.06 7.43
C LEU A 438 1.28 5.13 6.35
N LEU A 439 2.52 5.32 5.92
CA LEU A 439 2.80 6.28 4.86
C LEU A 439 2.32 5.71 3.53
N SER A 440 1.02 5.91 3.25
CA SER A 440 0.46 5.47 1.97
C SER A 440 1.20 6.13 0.81
N VAL A 441 1.26 5.42 -0.30
CA VAL A 441 1.65 5.83 -1.66
C VAL A 441 1.43 7.30 -1.98
N GLU A 442 0.36 7.90 -1.48
CA GLU A 442 0.01 9.29 -1.73
C GLU A 442 0.86 10.34 -1.02
N GLY A 443 1.51 10.01 0.09
CA GLY A 443 2.51 10.87 0.74
C GLY A 443 3.89 10.83 0.06
N LEU A 444 4.27 9.69 -0.54
CA LEU A 444 5.54 9.52 -1.27
C LEU A 444 5.42 9.86 -2.77
N ARG A 445 4.31 9.50 -3.42
CA ARG A 445 4.01 9.88 -4.81
C ARG A 445 3.53 11.33 -4.94
N SER A 446 3.02 11.95 -3.86
CA SER A 446 2.97 13.41 -3.83
C SER A 446 4.40 13.90 -3.99
N ILE A 447 5.35 13.56 -3.12
CA ILE A 447 6.75 13.98 -3.28
C ILE A 447 7.31 13.72 -4.70
N GLU A 448 7.00 12.59 -5.37
CA GLU A 448 7.33 12.34 -6.79
C GLU A 448 6.70 13.33 -7.80
N LYS A 449 5.37 13.51 -7.77
CA LYS A 449 4.66 14.46 -8.66
C LYS A 449 4.97 15.90 -8.30
N GLU A 450 5.26 16.17 -7.04
CA GLU A 450 5.63 17.46 -6.50
C GLU A 450 7.05 17.80 -6.97
N VAL A 451 8.03 16.90 -6.86
CA VAL A 451 9.39 17.07 -7.38
C VAL A 451 9.40 17.19 -8.90
N LEU A 452 8.66 16.36 -9.65
CA LEU A 452 8.54 16.51 -11.11
C LEU A 452 7.83 17.81 -11.52
N LYS A 453 6.79 18.23 -10.81
CA LYS A 453 6.14 19.53 -11.06
C LYS A 453 7.07 20.67 -10.70
N LEU A 454 7.84 20.56 -9.61
CA LEU A 454 8.86 21.52 -9.20
C LEU A 454 9.98 21.61 -10.24
N GLU A 455 10.42 20.48 -10.80
CA GLU A 455 11.36 20.43 -11.93
C GLU A 455 10.77 21.06 -13.18
N MET A 456 9.51 20.77 -13.56
CA MET A 456 8.86 21.40 -14.71
C MET A 456 8.66 22.91 -14.52
N ILE A 457 8.36 23.34 -13.29
CA ILE A 457 8.29 24.75 -12.89
C ILE A 457 9.69 25.38 -13.01
N ALA A 458 10.73 24.72 -12.49
CA ALA A 458 12.12 25.16 -12.60
C ALA A 458 12.56 25.27 -14.07
N ASP A 459 12.32 24.24 -14.88
CA ASP A 459 12.63 24.22 -16.32
C ASP A 459 11.92 25.33 -17.11
N LYS A 460 10.69 25.68 -16.72
CA LYS A 460 9.90 26.73 -17.35
C LYS A 460 10.37 28.13 -16.93
N TYR A 461 10.65 28.34 -15.64
CA TYR A 461 10.86 29.68 -15.08
C TYR A 461 12.33 30.03 -14.86
N ASP A 462 13.22 29.08 -14.54
CA ASP A 462 14.62 29.38 -14.21
C ASP A 462 15.42 29.91 -15.42
N PRO A 463 15.31 29.37 -16.65
CA PRO A 463 15.97 29.95 -17.81
C PRO A 463 15.45 31.34 -18.16
N LEU A 464 14.15 31.59 -17.93
CA LEU A 464 13.51 32.88 -18.18
C LEU A 464 13.98 33.92 -17.15
N ILE A 465 14.01 33.56 -15.87
CA ILE A 465 14.52 34.38 -14.78
C ILE A 465 16.00 34.71 -15.00
N SER A 466 16.83 33.71 -15.33
CA SER A 466 18.27 33.90 -15.58
C SER A 466 18.55 34.84 -16.76
N ASN A 467 17.80 34.70 -17.86
CA ASN A 467 17.93 35.60 -19.02
C ASN A 467 17.51 37.04 -18.69
N LEU A 468 16.38 37.20 -17.99
CA LEU A 468 15.90 38.52 -17.55
C LEU A 468 16.90 39.19 -16.59
N GLU A 469 17.52 38.43 -15.69
CA GLU A 469 18.57 38.92 -14.80
C GLU A 469 19.83 39.35 -15.56
N ALA A 470 20.27 38.55 -16.53
CA ALA A 470 21.42 38.89 -17.37
C ALA A 470 21.17 40.18 -18.18
N GLN A 471 19.99 40.33 -18.78
CA GLN A 471 19.60 41.55 -19.51
C GLN A 471 19.53 42.77 -18.59
N LEU A 472 19.02 42.62 -17.36
CA LEU A 472 19.01 43.71 -16.38
C LEU A 472 20.42 44.12 -15.97
N LEU A 473 21.35 43.17 -15.84
CA LEU A 473 22.75 43.43 -15.52
C LEU A 473 23.45 44.21 -16.64
N THR A 474 23.21 43.84 -17.90
CA THR A 474 23.74 44.58 -19.07
C THR A 474 23.14 45.97 -19.17
N LEU A 475 21.82 46.12 -19.01
CA LEU A 475 21.15 47.43 -19.03
C LEU A 475 21.62 48.33 -17.88
N GLN A 476 21.88 47.76 -16.72
CA GLN A 476 22.43 48.51 -15.59
C GLN A 476 23.85 49.00 -15.87
N ALA A 477 24.69 48.17 -16.48
CA ALA A 477 26.03 48.58 -16.93
C ALA A 477 25.96 49.68 -18.00
N ASP A 478 25.04 49.56 -18.97
CA ASP A 478 24.82 50.57 -20.01
C ASP A 478 24.31 51.89 -19.43
N MET A 479 23.40 51.84 -18.44
CA MET A 479 22.93 53.02 -17.72
C MET A 479 24.06 53.71 -16.95
N SER A 480 24.92 52.96 -16.27
CA SER A 480 26.10 53.50 -15.59
C SER A 480 27.07 54.15 -16.57
N ALA A 481 27.43 53.47 -17.66
CA ALA A 481 28.32 54.01 -18.69
C ALA A 481 27.75 55.26 -19.39
N THR A 482 26.44 55.30 -19.64
CA THR A 482 25.77 56.45 -20.25
C THR A 482 25.62 57.62 -19.26
N SER A 483 25.44 57.33 -17.97
CA SER A 483 25.43 58.35 -16.91
C SER A 483 26.81 58.99 -16.75
N GLU A 484 27.88 58.18 -16.68
CA GLU A 484 29.25 58.67 -16.61
C GLU A 484 29.62 59.55 -17.82
N ARG A 485 29.15 59.18 -19.02
CA ARG A 485 29.28 60.01 -20.22
C ARG A 485 28.56 61.35 -20.08
N LEU A 486 27.31 61.36 -19.61
CA LEU A 486 26.54 62.59 -19.38
C LEU A 486 27.23 63.51 -18.35
N ASP A 487 27.77 62.94 -17.27
CA ASP A 487 28.48 63.68 -16.22
C ASP A 487 29.78 64.29 -16.77
N ALA A 488 30.57 63.53 -17.55
CA ALA A 488 31.77 64.03 -18.22
C ALA A 488 31.46 65.13 -19.27
N THR A 489 30.29 65.08 -19.91
CA THR A 489 29.89 66.12 -20.88
C THR A 489 29.44 67.41 -20.18
N ASN A 490 28.92 67.31 -18.94
CA ASN A 490 28.49 68.46 -18.14
C ASN A 490 29.68 69.16 -17.44
N GLU A 491 30.71 68.42 -17.01
CA GLU A 491 31.93 69.00 -16.43
C GLU A 491 32.80 69.76 -17.45
N GLY A 492 32.67 69.46 -18.75
CA GLY A 492 33.43 70.11 -19.84
C GLY A 492 32.90 71.47 -20.33
N THR A 493 31.73 71.93 -19.88
CA THR A 493 31.06 73.14 -20.42
C THR A 493 31.21 74.42 -19.58
N ALA A 494 32.34 74.60 -18.89
CA ALA A 494 32.63 75.81 -18.11
C ALA A 494 33.41 76.91 -18.90
N ALA A 495 33.28 76.99 -20.24
CA ALA A 495 33.79 78.13 -21.02
C ALA A 495 32.82 78.52 -22.15
N PRO A 496 32.48 79.82 -22.32
CA PRO A 496 31.45 80.24 -23.24
C PRO A 496 32.06 80.60 -24.61
N THR A 497 31.95 79.71 -25.59
CA THR A 497 31.82 80.13 -27.01
C THR A 497 30.96 79.15 -27.78
N ALA A 498 30.17 79.70 -28.68
CA ALA A 498 29.07 79.05 -29.37
C ALA A 498 29.53 77.90 -30.27
N ASP A 499 29.02 76.69 -30.01
CA ASP A 499 28.83 75.71 -31.08
C ASP A 499 27.58 74.86 -30.82
N LYS A 500 26.66 74.86 -31.79
CA LYS A 500 25.37 74.16 -31.74
C LYS A 500 25.48 72.63 -31.83
N ALA A 501 26.69 72.07 -31.73
CA ALA A 501 26.96 70.63 -31.77
C ALA A 501 26.89 69.97 -30.38
N GLY A 502 27.31 70.65 -29.30
CA GLY A 502 27.32 70.08 -27.94
C GLY A 502 25.92 69.87 -27.33
N ALA A 503 24.96 70.74 -27.64
CA ALA A 503 23.59 70.63 -27.15
C ALA A 503 22.79 69.47 -27.80
N LYS A 504 23.19 68.98 -28.98
CA LYS A 504 22.55 67.83 -29.64
C LYS A 504 23.05 66.49 -29.10
N ALA A 505 24.31 66.39 -28.67
CA ALA A 505 24.88 65.17 -28.08
C ALA A 505 24.27 64.87 -26.70
N GLY A 506 24.24 65.86 -25.80
CA GLY A 506 23.62 65.69 -24.47
C GLY A 506 22.11 65.37 -24.53
N SER A 507 21.37 65.95 -25.48
CA SER A 507 19.96 65.62 -25.72
C SER A 507 19.74 64.19 -26.23
N SER A 508 20.69 63.65 -27.00
CA SER A 508 20.62 62.28 -27.53
C SER A 508 20.91 61.26 -26.44
N ASP A 509 21.95 61.49 -25.63
CA ASP A 509 22.35 60.59 -24.55
C ASP A 509 21.34 60.61 -23.39
N GLN A 510 20.71 61.75 -23.13
CA GLN A 510 19.64 61.85 -22.14
C GLN A 510 18.35 61.14 -22.59
N LYS A 511 18.06 61.15 -23.89
CA LYS A 511 16.96 60.34 -24.48
C LYS A 511 17.30 58.85 -24.48
N ALA A 512 18.55 58.49 -24.77
CA ALA A 512 19.04 57.12 -24.68
C ALA A 512 18.94 56.59 -23.23
N LEU A 513 19.45 57.32 -22.24
CA LEU A 513 19.35 56.97 -20.82
C LEU A 513 17.88 56.84 -20.36
N SER A 514 17.00 57.73 -20.82
CA SER A 514 15.57 57.63 -20.50
C SER A 514 14.90 56.39 -21.11
N ASN A 515 15.28 56.01 -22.33
CA ASN A 515 14.78 54.80 -22.98
C ASN A 515 15.31 53.54 -22.30
N THR A 516 16.61 53.49 -21.99
CA THR A 516 17.26 52.39 -21.27
C THR A 516 16.66 52.21 -19.87
N LYS A 517 16.33 53.31 -19.17
CA LYS A 517 15.66 53.27 -17.87
C LYS A 517 14.22 52.77 -17.94
N ALA A 518 13.48 53.13 -19.00
CA ALA A 518 12.13 52.62 -19.24
C ALA A 518 12.16 51.11 -19.54
N GLU A 519 13.12 50.65 -20.33
CA GLU A 519 13.32 49.23 -20.65
C GLU A 519 13.78 48.42 -19.43
N TYR A 520 14.69 48.95 -18.61
CA TYR A 520 15.07 48.38 -17.32
C TYR A 520 13.87 48.21 -16.39
N THR A 521 12.98 49.20 -16.32
CA THR A 521 11.78 49.15 -15.49
C THR A 521 10.79 48.08 -16.00
N ARG A 522 10.64 47.95 -17.33
CA ARG A 522 9.81 46.91 -17.95
C ARG A 522 10.33 45.51 -17.64
N LEU A 523 11.62 45.25 -17.88
CA LEU A 523 12.25 43.95 -17.64
C LEU A 523 12.24 43.56 -16.16
N ARG A 524 12.41 44.54 -15.25
CA ARG A 524 12.28 44.31 -13.81
C ARG A 524 10.87 43.91 -13.41
N HIS A 525 9.86 44.50 -14.06
CA HIS A 525 8.46 44.11 -13.84
C HIS A 525 8.18 42.69 -14.34
N GLU A 526 8.69 42.32 -15.53
CA GLU A 526 8.58 40.96 -16.06
C GLU A 526 9.28 39.91 -15.17
N LEU A 527 10.48 40.21 -14.66
CA LEU A 527 11.19 39.35 -13.71
C LEU A 527 10.36 39.11 -12.43
N THR A 528 9.77 40.18 -11.89
CA THR A 528 8.95 40.10 -10.67
C THR A 528 7.69 39.27 -10.92
N LYS A 529 7.07 39.42 -12.09
CA LYS A 529 5.92 38.63 -12.52
C LYS A 529 6.26 37.15 -12.65
N ALA A 530 7.36 36.82 -13.34
CA ALA A 530 7.81 35.44 -13.54
C ALA A 530 8.10 34.73 -12.21
N ARG A 531 8.77 35.41 -11.26
CA ARG A 531 9.01 34.88 -9.91
C ARG A 531 7.71 34.61 -9.15
N LYS A 532 6.74 35.52 -9.23
CA LYS A 532 5.44 35.37 -8.57
C LYS A 532 4.61 34.24 -9.18
N GLU A 533 4.64 34.07 -10.49
CA GLU A 533 3.98 32.96 -11.20
C GLU A 533 4.60 31.61 -10.82
N ARG A 534 5.94 31.53 -10.77
CA ARG A 534 6.67 30.37 -10.24
C ARG A 534 6.20 30.01 -8.83
N ASP A 535 6.23 30.97 -7.91
CA ASP A 535 5.88 30.73 -6.50
C ASP A 535 4.39 30.33 -6.32
N ASN A 536 3.50 30.83 -7.17
CA ASN A 536 2.08 30.46 -7.16
C ASN A 536 1.86 29.04 -7.71
N GLU A 537 2.55 28.68 -8.80
CA GLU A 537 2.51 27.31 -9.33
C GLU A 537 3.11 26.30 -8.34
N MET A 538 4.16 26.68 -7.59
CA MET A 538 4.72 25.86 -6.50
C MET A 538 3.72 25.63 -5.37
N LYS A 539 2.93 26.65 -4.99
CA LYS A 539 1.94 26.57 -3.90
C LYS A 539 0.65 25.83 -4.28
N ALA A 540 0.33 25.71 -5.57
CA ALA A 540 -0.88 25.05 -6.06
C ALA A 540 -0.78 23.52 -6.07
N ILE A 541 0.36 22.99 -5.65
CA ILE A 541 0.63 21.57 -5.57
C ILE A 541 -0.04 21.01 -4.31
N THR A 542 -1.17 20.30 -4.48
CA THR A 542 -1.91 19.65 -3.38
C THR A 542 -1.49 18.18 -3.22
N PRO A 543 -1.31 17.69 -1.97
CA PRO A 543 -1.06 16.28 -1.72
C PRO A 543 -2.24 15.44 -2.18
N ALA A 544 -1.94 14.29 -2.76
CA ALA A 544 -2.95 13.39 -3.29
C ALA A 544 -3.63 12.61 -2.15
N LYS A 545 -4.86 12.16 -2.38
CA LYS A 545 -5.87 11.86 -1.36
C LYS A 545 -6.03 10.35 -1.21
N GLN A 546 -5.54 9.77 -0.11
CA GLN A 546 -5.52 8.32 0.19
C GLN A 546 -6.66 7.49 -0.47
N GLU A 547 -6.37 6.89 -1.62
CA GLU A 547 -7.21 5.85 -2.22
C GLU A 547 -6.88 4.45 -1.66
N HIS A 548 -7.79 3.49 -1.84
CA HIS A 548 -7.61 2.09 -1.41
C HIS A 548 -6.39 1.44 -2.14
N PRO A 549 -5.70 0.41 -1.58
CA PRO A 549 -6.00 -0.38 -0.36
C PRO A 549 -5.36 0.12 0.94
N GLY A 550 -4.61 1.23 0.92
CA GLY A 550 -3.89 1.74 2.09
C GLY A 550 -2.41 1.31 2.19
N PHE A 551 -1.89 0.59 1.20
CA PHE A 551 -0.48 0.20 1.06
C PHE A 551 -0.01 0.30 -0.41
N PHE A 552 1.31 0.20 -0.67
CA PHE A 552 1.84 0.36 -2.02
C PHE A 552 1.70 -0.90 -2.88
N PHE A 553 1.01 -0.77 -4.01
CA PHE A 553 0.90 -1.82 -5.03
C PHE A 553 1.13 -1.21 -6.41
N ASN A 554 1.81 -1.93 -7.31
CA ASN A 554 2.00 -1.51 -8.70
C ASN A 554 2.22 -2.74 -9.59
N THR A 555 2.36 -2.52 -10.91
CA THR A 555 2.58 -3.62 -11.86
C THR A 555 3.82 -4.44 -11.52
N LYS A 556 4.94 -3.80 -11.12
CA LYS A 556 6.18 -4.51 -10.76
C LYS A 556 6.00 -5.41 -9.53
N ILE A 557 5.22 -4.98 -8.55
CA ILE A 557 4.87 -5.79 -7.38
C ILE A 557 3.97 -6.94 -7.80
N ALA A 558 2.92 -6.65 -8.56
CA ALA A 558 2.00 -7.67 -9.07
C ALA A 558 2.72 -8.78 -9.85
N GLU A 559 3.78 -8.44 -10.59
CA GLU A 559 4.63 -9.40 -11.33
C GLU A 559 5.41 -10.35 -10.42
N GLN A 560 5.78 -9.91 -9.21
CA GLN A 560 6.57 -10.67 -8.24
C GLN A 560 5.70 -11.40 -7.20
N VAL A 561 4.38 -11.23 -7.24
CA VAL A 561 3.48 -12.00 -6.37
C VAL A 561 3.66 -13.49 -6.68
N SER A 562 3.87 -14.29 -5.63
CA SER A 562 4.06 -15.74 -5.74
C SER A 562 2.86 -16.40 -6.41
N PHE A 563 3.08 -17.50 -7.15
CA PHE A 563 2.01 -18.25 -7.79
C PHE A 563 0.94 -18.74 -6.81
N ALA A 564 1.32 -18.96 -5.54
CA ALA A 564 0.40 -19.37 -4.49
C ALA A 564 -0.59 -18.25 -4.10
N ASN A 565 -0.27 -16.99 -4.41
CA ASN A 565 -0.97 -15.79 -3.94
C ASN A 565 -1.78 -15.11 -5.05
N TYR A 566 -1.96 -15.77 -6.20
CA TYR A 566 -2.85 -15.31 -7.27
C TYR A 566 -3.58 -16.49 -7.91
N THR A 567 -4.76 -16.21 -8.47
CA THR A 567 -5.53 -17.20 -9.23
C THR A 567 -5.33 -16.97 -10.72
N VAL A 568 -4.83 -17.99 -11.43
CA VAL A 568 -4.78 -17.97 -12.90
C VAL A 568 -6.17 -18.15 -13.45
N VAL A 569 -6.55 -17.25 -14.35
CA VAL A 569 -7.88 -17.28 -14.96
C VAL A 569 -7.87 -18.21 -16.16
N HIS A 570 -8.88 -19.08 -16.23
CA HIS A 570 -9.14 -19.89 -17.41
C HIS A 570 -10.32 -19.30 -18.19
N PRO A 571 -10.27 -19.30 -19.54
CA PRO A 571 -11.35 -18.78 -20.36
C PRO A 571 -12.66 -19.52 -20.07
N SER A 572 -13.78 -18.79 -20.17
CA SER A 572 -15.10 -19.39 -19.95
C SER A 572 -15.34 -20.60 -20.85
N LYS A 573 -16.10 -21.58 -20.36
CA LYS A 573 -16.53 -22.73 -21.18
C LYS A 573 -17.55 -22.33 -22.25
N ASP A 574 -18.18 -21.16 -22.10
CA ASP A 574 -19.14 -20.63 -23.07
C ASP A 574 -18.42 -19.85 -24.18
N LYS A 575 -18.60 -20.30 -25.43
CA LYS A 575 -17.97 -19.70 -26.61
C LYS A 575 -18.43 -18.27 -26.88
N GLU A 576 -19.64 -17.88 -26.48
CA GLU A 576 -20.12 -16.50 -26.64
C GLU A 576 -19.51 -15.56 -25.58
N GLU A 577 -19.29 -16.05 -24.35
CA GLU A 577 -18.58 -15.29 -23.32
C GLU A 577 -17.11 -15.08 -23.66
N VAL A 578 -16.44 -16.11 -24.22
CA VAL A 578 -15.05 -16.01 -24.69
C VAL A 578 -14.92 -14.98 -25.82
N LYS A 579 -15.87 -14.93 -26.77
CA LYS A 579 -15.88 -13.90 -27.82
C LYS A 579 -16.08 -12.49 -27.27
N ASN A 580 -16.85 -12.36 -26.19
CA ASN A 580 -17.12 -11.09 -25.53
C ASN A 580 -16.05 -10.71 -24.50
N GLY A 581 -15.00 -11.53 -24.33
CA GLY A 581 -13.90 -11.27 -23.41
C GLY A 581 -14.30 -11.36 -21.93
N VAL A 582 -15.31 -12.16 -21.60
CA VAL A 582 -15.82 -12.35 -20.23
C VAL A 582 -15.10 -13.52 -19.57
N PHE A 583 -14.61 -13.26 -18.36
CA PHE A 583 -13.87 -14.22 -17.55
C PHE A 583 -14.47 -14.34 -16.15
N HIS A 584 -14.42 -15.56 -15.60
CA HIS A 584 -14.95 -15.91 -14.28
C HIS A 584 -13.87 -16.60 -13.45
N VAL A 585 -13.77 -16.22 -12.18
CA VAL A 585 -12.82 -16.79 -11.22
C VAL A 585 -13.58 -17.13 -9.95
N LYS A 586 -13.60 -18.40 -9.60
CA LYS A 586 -14.23 -18.86 -8.35
C LYS A 586 -13.28 -18.64 -7.18
N ILE A 587 -13.80 -18.06 -6.10
CA ILE A 587 -13.09 -17.97 -4.82
C ILE A 587 -13.45 -19.19 -3.99
N ASP A 588 -12.45 -19.99 -3.60
CA ASP A 588 -12.61 -21.09 -2.66
C ASP A 588 -11.82 -20.83 -1.37
N SER A 589 -11.92 -21.76 -0.41
CA SER A 589 -11.26 -21.62 0.90
C SER A 589 -9.74 -21.73 0.86
N THR A 590 -9.14 -22.06 -0.29
CA THR A 590 -7.69 -22.14 -0.48
C THR A 590 -7.09 -20.86 -1.04
N VAL A 591 -7.94 -19.92 -1.47
CA VAL A 591 -7.51 -18.61 -1.96
C VAL A 591 -6.92 -17.79 -0.82
N THR A 592 -5.75 -17.22 -1.08
CA THR A 592 -5.08 -16.27 -0.19
C THR A 592 -5.15 -14.85 -0.77
N ASP A 593 -4.84 -13.88 0.06
CA ASP A 593 -4.53 -12.52 -0.37
C ASP A 593 -3.13 -12.44 -1.02
N ASN A 594 -2.73 -11.21 -1.39
CA ASN A 594 -1.44 -10.92 -2.01
C ASN A 594 -0.23 -11.17 -1.09
N PHE A 595 -0.42 -11.22 0.23
CA PHE A 595 0.62 -11.50 1.21
C PHE A 595 0.74 -12.99 1.54
N GLY A 596 -0.27 -13.78 1.16
CA GLY A 596 -0.29 -15.23 1.34
C GLY A 596 -1.15 -15.69 2.52
N ASP A 597 -1.92 -14.76 3.11
CA ASP A 597 -2.84 -15.10 4.19
C ASP A 597 -4.19 -15.56 3.61
N PRO A 598 -4.81 -16.62 4.15
CA PRO A 598 -6.15 -17.04 3.73
C PRO A 598 -7.16 -15.90 3.89
N LEU A 599 -8.06 -15.74 2.93
CA LEU A 599 -9.09 -14.69 3.00
C LEU A 599 -9.95 -14.86 4.26
N ILE A 600 -10.10 -13.78 5.04
CA ILE A 600 -10.80 -13.77 6.32
C ILE A 600 -12.28 -13.46 6.09
N PRO A 601 -13.22 -14.34 6.50
CA PRO A 601 -14.64 -14.07 6.36
C PRO A 601 -15.06 -12.79 7.08
N GLY A 602 -15.80 -11.93 6.40
CA GLY A 602 -16.26 -10.64 6.92
C GLY A 602 -15.35 -9.46 6.56
N TYR A 603 -14.14 -9.71 6.08
CA TYR A 603 -13.20 -8.67 5.64
C TYR A 603 -13.47 -8.24 4.20
N HIS A 604 -12.97 -7.05 3.83
CA HIS A 604 -13.12 -6.50 2.50
C HIS A 604 -11.84 -6.70 1.69
N TYR A 605 -11.99 -7.08 0.42
CA TYR A 605 -10.88 -7.32 -0.50
C TYR A 605 -11.13 -6.65 -1.85
N ILE A 606 -10.06 -6.24 -2.52
CA ILE A 606 -10.07 -5.59 -3.82
C ILE A 606 -9.50 -6.57 -4.85
N PRO A 607 -10.30 -7.01 -5.84
CA PRO A 607 -9.81 -7.88 -6.89
C PRO A 607 -9.03 -7.05 -7.92
N VAL A 608 -7.80 -7.49 -8.21
CA VAL A 608 -6.90 -6.84 -9.14
C VAL A 608 -6.49 -7.82 -10.21
N VAL A 609 -6.53 -7.38 -11.47
CA VAL A 609 -6.20 -8.22 -12.63
C VAL A 609 -4.88 -7.77 -13.22
N LEU A 610 -3.89 -8.65 -13.18
CA LEU A 610 -2.63 -8.50 -13.92
C LEU A 610 -2.72 -9.31 -15.22
N THR A 611 -2.46 -8.64 -16.34
CA THR A 611 -2.36 -9.28 -17.66
C THR A 611 -0.89 -9.41 -18.02
N VAL A 612 -0.46 -10.66 -18.23
CA VAL A 612 0.91 -11.03 -18.60
C VAL A 612 0.92 -11.76 -19.95
N PRO A 613 1.99 -11.66 -20.76
CA PRO A 613 2.08 -12.41 -22.00
C PRO A 613 2.27 -13.90 -21.69
N ASN A 614 1.59 -14.75 -22.45
CA ASN A 614 1.72 -16.21 -22.39
C ASN A 614 2.57 -16.69 -23.57
N VAL A 615 3.84 -16.26 -23.58
CA VAL A 615 4.85 -16.53 -24.61
C VAL A 615 6.11 -17.12 -23.96
N PRO A 616 7.02 -17.75 -24.72
CA PRO A 616 8.33 -18.15 -24.21
C PRO A 616 9.08 -16.99 -23.55
N GLU A 617 9.90 -17.28 -22.54
CA GLU A 617 10.60 -16.26 -21.73
C GLU A 617 11.43 -15.28 -22.58
N GLU A 618 12.01 -15.78 -23.67
CA GLU A 618 12.79 -15.02 -24.65
C GLU A 618 11.99 -13.89 -25.32
N ASP A 619 10.68 -14.09 -25.50
CA ASP A 619 9.78 -13.16 -26.17
C ASP A 619 9.05 -12.24 -25.18
N MET A 620 9.11 -12.51 -23.87
CA MET A 620 8.42 -11.70 -22.85
C MET A 620 8.89 -10.24 -22.84
N VAL A 621 10.16 -9.98 -23.19
CA VAL A 621 10.75 -8.63 -23.27
C VAL A 621 10.08 -7.73 -24.30
N GLN A 622 9.32 -8.30 -25.25
CA GLN A 622 8.61 -7.55 -26.29
C GLN A 622 7.27 -6.98 -25.79
N TYR A 623 6.78 -7.42 -24.63
CA TYR A 623 5.49 -7.05 -24.10
C TYR A 623 5.62 -6.29 -22.78
N LYS A 624 4.68 -5.39 -22.54
CA LYS A 624 4.55 -4.67 -21.28
C LYS A 624 3.27 -5.09 -20.58
N ASN A 625 3.41 -5.62 -19.37
CA ASN A 625 2.29 -6.09 -18.56
C ASN A 625 1.35 -4.94 -18.18
N ALA A 626 0.08 -5.27 -17.99
CA ALA A 626 -0.96 -4.30 -17.65
C ALA A 626 -1.68 -4.71 -16.37
N LEU A 627 -1.78 -3.77 -15.44
CA LEU A 627 -2.49 -3.94 -14.16
C LEU A 627 -3.80 -3.15 -14.21
N SER A 628 -4.87 -3.72 -13.65
CA SER A 628 -6.16 -3.04 -13.56
C SER A 628 -6.11 -1.85 -12.60
N GLU A 629 -7.05 -0.90 -12.77
CA GLU A 629 -7.16 0.29 -11.90
C GLU A 629 -7.72 -0.07 -10.51
N TYR A 630 -6.91 -0.70 -9.66
CA TYR A 630 -7.32 -1.20 -8.34
C TYR A 630 -7.79 -0.09 -7.40
N ALA A 631 -7.20 1.11 -7.46
CA ALA A 631 -7.54 2.22 -6.56
C ALA A 631 -9.00 2.70 -6.67
N LYS A 632 -9.62 2.50 -7.85
CA LYS A 632 -11.04 2.81 -8.14
C LYS A 632 -11.93 1.57 -8.18
N THR A 633 -11.35 0.39 -8.06
CA THR A 633 -12.10 -0.87 -8.08
C THR A 633 -12.81 -1.02 -6.74
N LYS A 634 -14.09 -1.39 -6.78
CA LYS A 634 -14.89 -1.51 -5.55
C LYS A 634 -14.44 -2.73 -4.74
N PRO A 635 -14.15 -2.58 -3.44
CA PRO A 635 -13.94 -3.72 -2.57
C PRO A 635 -15.21 -4.58 -2.46
N PHE A 636 -15.04 -5.89 -2.30
CA PHE A 636 -16.13 -6.81 -1.93
C PHE A 636 -15.89 -7.36 -0.53
N LYS A 637 -16.97 -7.69 0.17
CA LYS A 637 -16.89 -8.38 1.47
C LYS A 637 -16.82 -9.88 1.22
N TYR A 638 -15.77 -10.53 1.70
CA TYR A 638 -15.61 -11.97 1.56
C TYR A 638 -16.53 -12.71 2.54
N GLU A 639 -17.29 -13.67 2.02
CA GLU A 639 -18.16 -14.55 2.79
C GLU A 639 -17.96 -15.98 2.28
N ILE A 640 -17.90 -16.95 3.19
CA ILE A 640 -17.78 -18.36 2.80
C ILE A 640 -19.10 -18.76 2.15
N SER A 641 -19.09 -19.03 0.84
CA SER A 641 -20.26 -19.54 0.16
C SER A 641 -20.64 -20.88 0.80
N SER A 642 -21.80 -20.96 1.44
CA SER A 642 -22.32 -22.15 2.09
C SER A 642 -22.85 -23.14 1.06
N SER A 643 -22.00 -23.59 0.13
CA SER A 643 -22.31 -24.65 -0.82
C SER A 643 -21.63 -25.97 -0.44
N ASN A 644 -21.75 -26.39 0.83
CA ASN A 644 -21.96 -27.79 1.25
C ASN A 644 -21.98 -27.92 2.80
N PRO A 645 -23.14 -28.01 3.44
CA PRO A 645 -23.24 -28.44 4.84
C PRO A 645 -23.30 -29.98 4.87
N LYS A 646 -22.19 -30.67 4.61
CA LYS A 646 -22.02 -32.09 4.98
C LYS A 646 -20.56 -32.38 5.33
N SER A 647 -20.36 -32.87 6.57
CA SER A 647 -19.09 -33.32 7.17
C SER A 647 -18.17 -32.15 7.56
N GLU A 648 -17.74 -31.92 8.79
CA GLU A 648 -17.49 -32.80 9.94
C GLU A 648 -17.73 -32.03 11.25
N THR A 649 -18.59 -32.58 12.11
CA THR A 649 -18.39 -32.50 13.56
C THR A 649 -17.24 -33.43 13.94
N ILE A 650 -16.25 -32.91 14.66
CA ILE A 650 -15.41 -33.70 15.57
C ILE A 650 -15.75 -33.26 16.98
#